data_AF-A0A9D5EK46-F1
#
_entry.id   AF-A0A9D5EK46-F1
#
_cell.length_a   1.000
_cell.length_b   1.000
_cell.length_c   1.000
_cell.angle_alpha   90.00
_cell.angle_beta   90.00
_cell.angle_gamma   90.00
#
_symmetry.space_group_name_H-M   'P 1'
#
loop_
_entity.id
_entity.type
_entity.pdbx_description
1 polymer ?
#
loop_
_entity_poly.entity_id
_entity_poly.type
_entity_poly.pdbx_seq_one_letter_code
_entity_poly.pdbx_strand_id
1 'polypeptide(L)'
;MILLFPNLDTLRLALTSSIVPADVTLSPAAVTFDDQGKIYLESTTTLTKTITKNLDKIGVKGSKRHGSDEPEDVTCWPQVLPVSRESGTPVVSNQAPVLFELSDADDLPTLVTEMLRLGNDRQGFRWFAAPGDEDTKRVLLRVIGPPYYTLLRAMDKTAAGTKGTVRAYLERAPRVWVELGSTHPLANQIRVADRQLLLIRAPREWVYLDESAFQDVYDIMQFKLPASPVGWTETKAPKKMSVPMRLTAGNAADVPELWVLRDNAVEQLDILVRDSDDRLTQRLMFAVANDADGKRAVILRTRPSKLAPPVLPLENTLGFKPFWKLPNLFVPVGRRLHPTLRRDAVRRLLADDADQVVWLYPDADGRFIPESVPDGAFRPLEDWVDYVIEAEQKPLGEWIEATRFDFDHFICKDTSGPKAKPDKPEKDPRAEDEARGPKLNAPQPKVSGKGKATTGRSTTADYLPTQETVKQPSEWKLRREELEKQFLTAEGGLDTPERTALWPELAVASTGMGDKTEAAVCWLNAMWDADPIPGEWLNGWVRSELLATGGTIRADEFDKRLANAAPGQEDTRGVISSFLWLAGQNPLPTWLAARLPAVQAYLEQHEQALPVRAVWLAGYRLSQLSGADVLGLARVRDRVLQRLLEQGLTAEKDLPSFLRFAGHKDSERMRIVRDKAMELHAAVRKWTAHIPVNLPYVDLLFAFALAKLQESTQAKRLIEDARKEMEKPIPGSWQDQKHFEAVVSAVTQNFLFKAFKFRVDQVLSGKPHSGQMSADLVADFEEITNKGKTGGTNNPYLRADYVINRMRDQSRIIEPQERIDPYAFWTKNQDALKKELAELSTIKDPSRLADKIRKLHKEGVAGKTTKEVQFLVLHEAVPLSHRVGESFTVELLQLVPAALAGGPTTTPEPPDTPKKQGELIERALFMAGHFDRGDLVKKLVDEVSELLRNKTEDARFKLINVVAGQCLRSLKKLGMRDEIDRFLAKLRNEVVRGSTTAELKKKYAAKPEMWGSVLQTLLNLAAGWLTFGLHEQAAPILDEARNELLNPNAVKLPPKDYTQLAQTYVTALGQGPSETGLARITELFRKMDDKKITNTWTTAQFYSRFHLNLVEDVIRAIVSDDFALGPTGRKWLDDDEYLVRKRIHADMRRHLAQM
;
A
#
# COMPACT_ATOMS: atom_id res chain seq x y z
N MET A 1 -44.43 -37.18 29.07
CA MET A 1 -43.86 -38.55 29.01
C MET A 1 -42.35 -38.44 29.08
N ILE A 2 -41.70 -39.20 29.97
CA ILE A 2 -40.25 -39.12 30.21
C ILE A 2 -39.46 -39.88 29.14
N LEU A 3 -38.57 -39.18 28.45
CA LEU A 3 -37.59 -39.71 27.51
C LEU A 3 -36.20 -39.83 28.17
N LEU A 4 -35.58 -40.99 28.07
CA LEU A 4 -34.23 -41.28 28.52
C LEU A 4 -33.25 -41.23 27.34
N PHE A 5 -32.47 -40.15 27.25
CA PHE A 5 -31.36 -40.01 26.32
C PHE A 5 -30.06 -40.53 26.97
N PRO A 6 -29.24 -41.34 26.25
CA PRO A 6 -28.03 -41.93 26.82
C PRO A 6 -26.89 -40.92 27.03
N ASN A 7 -26.88 -39.79 26.31
CA ASN A 7 -25.91 -38.70 26.46
C ASN A 7 -26.39 -37.40 25.77
N LEU A 8 -25.67 -36.30 25.98
CA LEU A 8 -25.91 -35.00 25.35
C LEU A 8 -25.82 -35.02 23.82
N ASP A 9 -24.93 -35.81 23.22
CA ASP A 9 -24.80 -35.91 21.76
C ASP A 9 -26.03 -36.54 21.09
N THR A 10 -26.69 -37.49 21.77
CA THR A 10 -27.94 -38.09 21.28
C THR A 10 -29.10 -37.10 21.35
N LEU A 11 -29.16 -36.27 22.40
CA LEU A 11 -30.13 -35.17 22.49
C LEU A 11 -29.85 -34.12 21.41
N ARG A 12 -28.58 -33.71 21.23
CA ARG A 12 -28.16 -32.80 20.16
C ARG A 12 -28.53 -33.35 18.78
N LEU A 13 -28.30 -34.64 18.53
CA LEU A 13 -28.69 -35.31 17.28
C LEU A 13 -30.21 -35.26 17.08
N ALA A 14 -31.01 -35.55 18.10
CA ALA A 14 -32.47 -35.48 18.01
C ALA A 14 -32.96 -34.06 17.64
N LEU A 15 -32.32 -33.02 18.20
CA LEU A 15 -32.61 -31.62 17.91
C LEU A 15 -32.16 -31.19 16.49
N THR A 16 -31.01 -31.63 16.00
CA THR A 16 -30.49 -31.21 14.67
C THR A 16 -31.02 -32.03 13.49
N SER A 17 -31.54 -33.23 13.71
CA SER A 17 -31.97 -34.15 12.65
C SER A 17 -33.46 -34.08 12.28
N SER A 18 -34.23 -33.17 12.90
CA SER A 18 -35.70 -33.08 12.74
C SER A 18 -36.46 -34.36 13.10
N ILE A 19 -35.86 -35.27 13.89
CA ILE A 19 -36.53 -36.48 14.41
C ILE A 19 -37.69 -36.12 15.35
N VAL A 20 -37.56 -35.01 16.08
CA VAL A 20 -38.62 -34.40 16.88
C VAL A 20 -39.02 -33.07 16.22
N PRO A 21 -40.31 -32.82 15.95
CA PRO A 21 -40.79 -31.56 15.39
C PRO A 21 -40.47 -30.33 16.26
N ALA A 22 -40.27 -29.18 15.61
CA ALA A 22 -39.82 -27.96 16.27
C ALA A 22 -40.81 -27.42 17.32
N ASP A 23 -42.11 -27.57 17.07
CA ASP A 23 -43.22 -27.28 18.00
C ASP A 23 -43.10 -28.06 19.32
N VAL A 24 -42.58 -29.29 19.28
CA VAL A 24 -42.33 -30.11 20.47
C VAL A 24 -41.01 -29.69 21.14
N THR A 25 -39.92 -29.50 20.39
CA THR A 25 -38.60 -29.18 20.98
C THR A 25 -38.50 -27.77 21.55
N LEU A 26 -39.34 -26.84 21.08
CA LEU A 26 -39.47 -25.48 21.59
C LEU A 26 -40.54 -25.36 22.70
N SER A 27 -41.22 -26.46 23.06
CA SER A 27 -42.11 -26.50 24.22
C SER A 27 -41.32 -26.73 25.52
N PRO A 28 -41.83 -26.24 26.68
CA PRO A 28 -41.22 -26.49 27.97
C PRO A 28 -41.11 -27.98 28.32
N ALA A 29 -40.14 -28.32 29.16
CA ALA A 29 -39.89 -29.67 29.64
C ALA A 29 -39.30 -29.63 31.05
N ALA A 30 -39.50 -30.69 31.81
CA ALA A 30 -38.76 -30.91 33.06
C ALA A 30 -37.61 -31.89 32.81
N VAL A 31 -36.44 -31.67 33.40
CA VAL A 31 -35.22 -32.45 33.13
C VAL A 31 -34.47 -32.85 34.40
N THR A 32 -33.92 -34.06 34.39
CA THR A 32 -32.92 -34.52 35.39
C THR A 32 -31.79 -35.26 34.71
N PHE A 33 -30.60 -35.18 35.29
CA PHE A 33 -29.43 -35.96 34.91
C PHE A 33 -29.17 -37.06 35.95
N ASP A 34 -28.64 -38.22 35.55
CA ASP A 34 -28.10 -39.22 36.49
C ASP A 34 -26.56 -39.17 36.57
N ASP A 35 -25.98 -39.84 37.56
CA ASP A 35 -24.53 -39.90 37.82
C ASP A 35 -23.69 -40.41 36.63
N GLN A 36 -24.33 -41.00 35.62
CA GLN A 36 -23.69 -41.49 34.40
C GLN A 36 -23.91 -40.55 33.20
N GLY A 37 -24.46 -39.36 33.42
CA GLY A 37 -24.68 -38.33 32.40
C GLY A 37 -25.87 -38.59 31.47
N LYS A 38 -26.76 -39.54 31.80
CA LYS A 38 -27.99 -39.77 31.04
C LYS A 38 -29.04 -38.72 31.41
N ILE A 39 -29.89 -38.39 30.44
CA ILE A 39 -30.85 -37.27 30.54
C ILE A 39 -32.27 -37.81 30.51
N TYR A 40 -33.05 -37.50 31.53
CA TYR A 40 -34.47 -37.85 31.64
C TYR A 40 -35.27 -36.58 31.41
N LEU A 41 -35.92 -36.46 30.24
CA LEU A 41 -36.63 -35.28 29.77
C LEU A 41 -38.13 -35.58 29.66
N GLU A 42 -38.93 -34.94 30.51
CA GLU A 42 -40.41 -34.96 30.49
C GLU A 42 -40.90 -33.79 29.65
N SER A 43 -41.36 -34.03 28.42
CA SER A 43 -42.00 -32.98 27.62
C SER A 43 -43.44 -32.75 28.06
N THR A 44 -43.83 -31.47 28.16
CA THR A 44 -45.21 -31.02 28.35
C THR A 44 -46.13 -31.36 27.17
N THR A 45 -45.56 -31.64 25.99
CA THR A 45 -46.30 -31.90 24.75
C THR A 45 -46.44 -33.41 24.48
N THR A 46 -47.62 -33.86 24.04
CA THR A 46 -47.89 -35.29 23.79
C THR A 46 -47.18 -35.80 22.52
N LEU A 47 -46.15 -36.63 22.71
CA LEU A 47 -45.39 -37.25 21.63
C LEU A 47 -46.23 -38.27 20.82
N THR A 48 -46.17 -38.19 19.50
CA THR A 48 -46.83 -39.17 18.62
C THR A 48 -46.04 -40.48 18.57
N LYS A 49 -46.74 -41.61 18.36
CA LYS A 49 -46.12 -42.97 18.25
C LYS A 49 -45.02 -43.05 17.18
N THR A 50 -45.08 -42.20 16.14
CA THR A 50 -44.06 -42.11 15.09
C THR A 50 -42.78 -41.47 15.59
N ILE A 51 -42.88 -40.38 16.37
CA ILE A 51 -41.73 -39.72 17.01
C ILE A 51 -41.07 -40.69 18.00
N THR A 52 -41.86 -41.37 18.85
CA THR A 52 -41.31 -42.37 19.79
C THR A 52 -40.54 -43.48 19.07
N LYS A 53 -41.04 -43.99 17.94
CA LYS A 53 -40.35 -45.00 17.12
C LYS A 53 -39.09 -44.49 16.42
N ASN A 54 -38.96 -43.18 16.17
CA ASN A 54 -37.75 -42.61 15.57
C ASN A 54 -36.71 -42.26 16.64
N LEU A 55 -37.13 -41.89 17.85
CA LEU A 55 -36.28 -41.73 19.03
C LEU A 55 -35.65 -43.06 19.48
N ASP A 56 -36.43 -44.14 19.51
CA ASP A 56 -35.94 -45.49 19.88
C ASP A 56 -34.81 -45.98 18.93
N LYS A 57 -34.89 -45.66 17.62
CA LYS A 57 -33.83 -45.96 16.63
C LYS A 57 -32.49 -45.27 16.92
N ILE A 58 -32.49 -44.12 17.60
CA ILE A 58 -31.27 -43.44 18.05
C ILE A 58 -30.95 -43.72 19.52
N GLY A 59 -31.55 -44.76 20.11
CA GLY A 59 -31.25 -45.25 21.46
C GLY A 59 -32.00 -44.54 22.60
N VAL A 60 -32.94 -43.65 22.29
CA VAL A 60 -33.71 -42.88 23.28
C VAL A 60 -34.95 -43.69 23.71
N LYS A 61 -35.00 -44.07 24.99
CA LYS A 61 -36.02 -44.99 25.53
C LYS A 61 -37.06 -44.26 26.38
N GLY A 62 -38.23 -44.85 26.59
CA GLY A 62 -39.21 -44.33 27.55
C GLY A 62 -38.86 -44.70 28.98
N SER A 63 -38.91 -43.75 29.91
CA SER A 63 -38.82 -43.99 31.36
C SER A 63 -40.20 -43.85 32.04
N LYS A 64 -40.31 -44.38 33.27
CA LYS A 64 -41.46 -44.19 34.17
C LYS A 64 -41.17 -43.21 35.33
N ARG A 65 -39.92 -42.80 35.52
CA ARG A 65 -39.45 -41.87 36.55
C ARG A 65 -38.29 -41.01 36.03
N HIS A 66 -38.04 -39.90 36.70
CA HIS A 66 -36.81 -39.11 36.54
C HIS A 66 -35.60 -39.81 37.20
N GLY A 67 -34.41 -39.27 36.97
CA GLY A 67 -33.16 -39.72 37.61
C GLY A 67 -32.91 -39.08 38.99
N SER A 68 -33.67 -38.04 39.33
CA SER A 68 -33.70 -37.34 40.62
C SER A 68 -35.17 -37.12 41.01
N ASP A 69 -35.45 -36.98 42.31
CA ASP A 69 -36.78 -36.59 42.81
C ASP A 69 -37.06 -35.08 42.65
N GLU A 70 -36.01 -34.28 42.37
CA GLU A 70 -36.10 -32.85 42.03
C GLU A 70 -35.77 -32.63 40.54
N PRO A 71 -36.77 -32.49 39.66
CA PRO A 71 -36.57 -32.13 38.26
C PRO A 71 -36.50 -30.61 38.04
N GLU A 72 -35.65 -30.19 37.10
CA GLU A 72 -35.45 -28.79 36.72
C GLU A 72 -36.32 -28.43 35.52
N ASP A 73 -37.13 -27.37 35.63
CA ASP A 73 -37.92 -26.85 34.51
C ASP A 73 -37.05 -26.06 33.52
N VAL A 74 -37.14 -26.42 32.24
CA VAL A 74 -36.51 -25.71 31.12
C VAL A 74 -37.56 -25.17 30.16
N THR A 75 -37.33 -23.98 29.60
CA THR A 75 -38.28 -23.31 28.69
C THR A 75 -38.40 -24.02 27.34
N CYS A 76 -37.35 -24.73 26.94
CA CYS A 76 -37.28 -25.49 25.70
C CYS A 76 -36.16 -26.54 25.78
N TRP A 77 -36.20 -27.57 24.92
CA TRP A 77 -35.21 -28.65 24.92
C TRP A 77 -33.77 -28.18 24.59
N PRO A 78 -33.53 -27.16 23.74
CA PRO A 78 -32.20 -26.60 23.54
C PRO A 78 -31.50 -26.07 24.80
N GLN A 79 -32.22 -25.63 25.84
CA GLN A 79 -31.63 -25.18 27.11
C GLN A 79 -30.90 -26.31 27.86
N VAL A 80 -31.24 -27.57 27.60
CA VAL A 80 -30.61 -28.75 28.21
C VAL A 80 -29.16 -28.94 27.71
N LEU A 81 -28.81 -28.40 26.54
CA LEU A 81 -27.44 -28.44 26.02
C LEU A 81 -26.57 -27.35 26.70
N PRO A 82 -25.43 -27.71 27.32
CA PRO A 82 -24.52 -26.72 27.88
C PRO A 82 -23.79 -25.92 26.79
N VAL A 83 -23.37 -24.70 27.14
CA VAL A 83 -22.44 -23.94 26.30
C VAL A 83 -21.04 -24.57 26.36
N SER A 84 -20.41 -24.74 25.21
CA SER A 84 -19.01 -25.14 25.09
C SER A 84 -18.11 -23.91 25.15
N ARG A 85 -16.94 -24.01 25.81
CA ARG A 85 -15.89 -22.98 25.69
C ARG A 85 -15.40 -22.89 24.25
N GLU A 86 -15.18 -21.68 23.78
CA GLU A 86 -14.63 -21.39 22.46
C GLU A 86 -13.10 -21.61 22.48
N SER A 87 -12.55 -22.24 21.44
CA SER A 87 -11.14 -22.65 21.41
C SER A 87 -10.22 -21.51 20.93
N GLY A 88 -9.77 -20.68 21.86
CA GLY A 88 -8.84 -19.56 21.61
C GLY A 88 -9.38 -18.23 22.12
N THR A 89 -8.66 -17.15 21.85
CA THR A 89 -9.08 -15.78 22.21
C THR A 89 -10.25 -15.33 21.33
N PRO A 90 -11.39 -14.87 21.90
CA PRO A 90 -12.51 -14.36 21.11
C PRO A 90 -12.13 -13.12 20.29
N VAL A 91 -12.25 -13.21 18.97
CA VAL A 91 -11.98 -12.08 18.05
C VAL A 91 -13.22 -11.19 17.95
N VAL A 92 -13.23 -10.09 18.70
CA VAL A 92 -14.31 -9.09 18.69
C VAL A 92 -13.96 -7.95 17.73
N SER A 93 -14.88 -7.59 16.84
CA SER A 93 -14.70 -6.48 15.89
C SER A 93 -14.88 -5.11 16.57
N ASN A 94 -14.12 -4.10 16.15
CA ASN A 94 -14.22 -2.72 16.64
C ASN A 94 -15.58 -2.03 16.31
N GLN A 95 -16.48 -2.69 15.57
CA GLN A 95 -17.87 -2.25 15.38
C GLN A 95 -18.91 -3.22 15.98
N ALA A 96 -18.50 -4.31 16.62
CA ALA A 96 -19.42 -5.24 17.27
C ALA A 96 -19.98 -4.64 18.57
N PRO A 97 -21.30 -4.76 18.82
CA PRO A 97 -21.87 -4.43 20.11
C PRO A 97 -21.55 -5.55 21.12
N VAL A 98 -21.20 -5.16 22.34
CA VAL A 98 -20.99 -6.05 23.49
C VAL A 98 -21.88 -5.56 24.62
N LEU A 99 -22.57 -6.48 25.29
CA LEU A 99 -23.26 -6.19 26.55
C LEU A 99 -22.36 -6.61 27.71
N PHE A 100 -22.11 -5.70 28.63
CA PHE A 100 -21.56 -6.00 29.95
C PHE A 100 -22.71 -5.99 30.96
N GLU A 101 -22.96 -7.12 31.61
CA GLU A 101 -23.78 -7.17 32.82
C GLU A 101 -22.89 -6.90 34.04
N LEU A 102 -23.32 -5.98 34.90
CA LEU A 102 -22.72 -5.71 36.19
C LEU A 102 -23.70 -6.15 37.28
N SER A 103 -23.24 -6.99 38.21
CA SER A 103 -24.05 -7.46 39.34
C SER A 103 -24.21 -6.42 40.46
N ASP A 104 -23.38 -5.37 40.48
CA ASP A 104 -23.44 -4.24 41.41
C ASP A 104 -23.57 -2.93 40.59
N ALA A 105 -24.40 -2.02 41.08
CA ALA A 105 -24.60 -0.67 40.56
C ALA A 105 -23.34 0.21 40.66
N ASP A 106 -22.57 0.04 41.74
CA ASP A 106 -21.42 0.88 42.08
C ASP A 106 -20.22 0.70 41.12
N ASP A 107 -20.23 -0.36 40.30
CA ASP A 107 -19.15 -0.65 39.34
C ASP A 107 -19.31 0.07 37.99
N LEU A 108 -20.51 0.58 37.68
CA LEU A 108 -20.78 1.29 36.43
C LEU A 108 -19.88 2.54 36.25
N PRO A 109 -19.68 3.42 37.26
CA PRO A 109 -18.73 4.53 37.17
C PRO A 109 -17.31 4.10 36.80
N THR A 110 -16.83 2.99 37.38
CA THR A 110 -15.47 2.46 37.15
C THR A 110 -15.31 1.99 35.72
N LEU A 111 -16.25 1.17 35.23
CA LEU A 111 -16.22 0.61 33.87
C LEU A 111 -16.38 1.70 32.79
N VAL A 112 -17.28 2.66 33.00
CA VAL A 112 -17.49 3.80 32.11
C VAL A 112 -16.25 4.71 32.05
N THR A 113 -15.65 5.02 33.20
CA THR A 113 -14.46 5.89 33.26
C THR A 113 -13.26 5.24 32.60
N GLU A 114 -13.09 3.92 32.74
CA GLU A 114 -12.08 3.15 32.01
C GLU A 114 -12.29 3.23 30.49
N MET A 115 -13.51 2.97 30.01
CA MET A 115 -13.87 3.05 28.59
C MET A 115 -13.60 4.45 28.00
N LEU A 116 -13.99 5.52 28.71
CA LEU A 116 -13.75 6.91 28.30
C LEU A 116 -12.25 7.26 28.30
N ARG A 117 -11.48 6.78 29.28
CA ARG A 117 -10.01 6.94 29.34
C ARG A 117 -9.32 6.22 28.18
N LEU A 118 -9.87 5.09 27.73
CA LEU A 118 -9.41 4.32 26.58
C LEU A 118 -10.02 4.81 25.25
N GLY A 119 -10.69 5.97 25.23
CA GLY A 119 -11.17 6.63 24.01
C GLY A 119 -12.47 6.07 23.41
N ASN A 120 -13.19 5.19 24.11
CA ASN A 120 -14.50 4.70 23.66
C ASN A 120 -15.63 5.47 24.36
N ASP A 121 -16.33 6.34 23.62
CA ASP A 121 -17.51 7.07 24.07
C ASP A 121 -18.85 6.49 23.53
N ARG A 122 -18.80 5.35 22.83
CA ARG A 122 -19.95 4.68 22.20
C ARG A 122 -20.65 3.74 23.17
N GLN A 123 -21.08 4.33 24.29
CA GLN A 123 -21.62 3.62 25.45
C GLN A 123 -23.08 4.03 25.71
N GLY A 124 -23.91 3.06 26.08
CA GLY A 124 -25.26 3.31 26.59
C GLY A 124 -25.62 2.31 27.69
N PHE A 125 -26.33 2.74 28.72
CA PHE A 125 -26.63 1.92 29.91
C PHE A 125 -28.12 1.70 30.11
N ARG A 126 -28.48 0.65 30.86
CA ARG A 126 -29.85 0.40 31.33
C ARG A 126 -29.84 -0.30 32.68
N TRP A 127 -30.70 0.15 33.59
CA TRP A 127 -30.98 -0.46 34.88
C TRP A 127 -32.03 -1.57 34.74
N PHE A 128 -31.89 -2.64 35.52
CA PHE A 128 -32.91 -3.67 35.67
C PHE A 128 -32.91 -4.26 37.09
N ALA A 129 -34.09 -4.66 37.58
CA ALA A 129 -34.22 -5.38 38.85
C ALA A 129 -33.92 -6.87 38.66
N ALA A 130 -33.52 -7.56 39.73
CA ALA A 130 -33.41 -9.01 39.72
C ALA A 130 -34.80 -9.65 39.90
N PRO A 131 -35.09 -10.80 39.27
CA PRO A 131 -36.32 -11.55 39.57
C PRO A 131 -36.35 -11.97 41.05
N GLY A 132 -37.29 -11.42 41.81
CA GLY A 132 -37.48 -11.71 43.24
C GLY A 132 -36.82 -10.74 44.22
N ASP A 133 -36.14 -9.68 43.76
CA ASP A 133 -35.52 -8.66 44.62
C ASP A 133 -35.52 -7.27 43.96
N GLU A 134 -36.23 -6.31 44.55
CA GLU A 134 -36.36 -4.94 44.04
C GLU A 134 -35.16 -4.03 44.39
N ASP A 135 -34.34 -4.38 45.39
CA ASP A 135 -33.22 -3.55 45.83
C ASP A 135 -31.91 -3.84 45.07
N THR A 136 -31.67 -5.09 44.62
CA THR A 136 -30.46 -5.43 43.82
C THR A 136 -30.56 -4.99 42.35
N LYS A 137 -30.35 -3.68 42.15
CA LYS A 137 -30.33 -3.02 40.83
C LYS A 137 -29.08 -3.39 40.03
N ARG A 138 -29.25 -4.25 39.03
CA ARG A 138 -28.22 -4.62 38.05
C ARG A 138 -28.16 -3.63 36.89
N VAL A 139 -27.05 -3.64 36.17
CA VAL A 139 -26.82 -2.78 35.00
C VAL A 139 -26.45 -3.61 33.78
N LEU A 140 -27.04 -3.29 32.63
CA LEU A 140 -26.49 -3.60 31.31
C LEU A 140 -25.80 -2.36 30.75
N LEU A 141 -24.49 -2.43 30.51
CA LEU A 141 -23.73 -1.44 29.74
C LEU A 141 -23.49 -1.99 28.33
N ARG A 142 -24.09 -1.37 27.32
CA ARG A 142 -23.87 -1.67 25.91
C ARG A 142 -22.73 -0.80 25.37
N VAL A 143 -21.68 -1.43 24.87
CA VAL A 143 -20.52 -0.75 24.27
C VAL A 143 -20.33 -1.23 22.83
N ILE A 144 -20.07 -0.32 21.89
CA ILE A 144 -19.69 -0.67 20.52
C ILE A 144 -18.17 -0.66 20.41
N GLY A 145 -17.56 -1.81 20.11
CA GLY A 145 -16.10 -1.97 20.01
C GLY A 145 -15.33 -1.68 21.31
N PRO A 146 -15.66 -2.34 22.45
CA PRO A 146 -14.94 -2.13 23.71
C PRO A 146 -13.44 -2.51 23.60
N PRO A 147 -12.55 -1.84 24.35
CA PRO A 147 -11.12 -2.15 24.37
C PRO A 147 -10.81 -3.58 24.84
N TYR A 148 -9.85 -4.23 24.19
CA TYR A 148 -9.47 -5.63 24.40
C TYR A 148 -9.16 -5.97 25.87
N TYR A 149 -8.46 -5.10 26.60
CA TYR A 149 -8.12 -5.33 28.01
C TYR A 149 -9.37 -5.49 28.91
N THR A 150 -10.45 -4.76 28.61
CA THR A 150 -11.69 -4.84 29.41
C THR A 150 -12.52 -6.07 29.06
N LEU A 151 -12.46 -6.54 27.80
CA LEU A 151 -12.99 -7.84 27.41
C LEU A 151 -12.24 -8.98 28.12
N LEU A 152 -10.91 -8.90 28.19
CA LEU A 152 -10.07 -9.88 28.89
C LEU A 152 -10.40 -9.93 30.40
N ARG A 153 -10.55 -8.78 31.06
CA ARG A 153 -11.00 -8.73 32.47
C ARG A 153 -12.41 -9.32 32.66
N ALA A 154 -13.32 -9.14 31.71
CA ALA A 154 -14.66 -9.72 31.79
C ALA A 154 -14.70 -11.24 31.49
N MET A 155 -13.60 -11.83 31.01
CA MET A 155 -13.42 -13.29 30.91
C MET A 155 -12.75 -13.89 32.16
N ASP A 156 -11.81 -13.17 32.78
CA ASP A 156 -11.13 -13.61 34.00
C ASP A 156 -11.94 -13.28 35.26
N LYS A 157 -12.65 -14.28 35.77
CA LYS A 157 -13.47 -14.20 36.99
C LYS A 157 -12.66 -13.98 38.28
N THR A 158 -11.34 -13.83 38.20
CA THR A 158 -10.45 -13.48 39.33
C THR A 158 -9.77 -12.11 39.20
N ALA A 159 -9.90 -11.43 38.06
CA ALA A 159 -9.19 -10.18 37.80
C ALA A 159 -9.81 -8.97 38.50
N ALA A 160 -9.27 -8.62 39.68
CA ALA A 160 -9.77 -7.56 40.55
C ALA A 160 -9.83 -6.18 39.87
N GLY A 161 -10.91 -5.43 40.14
CA GLY A 161 -11.12 -4.07 39.62
C GLY A 161 -12.56 -3.55 39.80
N THR A 162 -13.51 -4.46 39.98
CA THR A 162 -14.92 -4.21 40.34
C THR A 162 -15.27 -4.92 41.66
N LYS A 163 -16.31 -4.47 42.37
CA LYS A 163 -16.84 -5.14 43.56
C LYS A 163 -17.63 -6.40 43.20
N GLY A 164 -18.47 -6.27 42.19
CA GLY A 164 -19.33 -7.32 41.65
C GLY A 164 -18.71 -8.06 40.47
N THR A 165 -19.37 -9.13 40.05
CA THR A 165 -19.00 -9.87 38.85
C THR A 165 -19.46 -9.11 37.61
N VAL A 166 -18.51 -8.81 36.70
CA VAL A 166 -18.82 -8.33 35.35
C VAL A 166 -18.85 -9.52 34.40
N ARG A 167 -19.91 -9.66 33.60
CA ARG A 167 -20.00 -10.66 32.52
C ARG A 167 -20.16 -9.95 31.18
N ALA A 168 -19.31 -10.25 30.21
CA ALA A 168 -19.46 -9.78 28.84
C ALA A 168 -20.24 -10.81 27.99
N TYR A 169 -21.06 -10.34 27.06
CA TYR A 169 -21.82 -11.17 26.12
C TYR A 169 -21.69 -10.67 24.67
N LEU A 170 -21.64 -11.61 23.72
CA LEU A 170 -21.68 -11.35 22.28
C LEU A 170 -23.00 -11.81 21.68
N GLU A 171 -23.58 -11.01 20.79
CA GLU A 171 -24.72 -11.43 19.97
C GLU A 171 -24.25 -12.49 18.96
N ARG A 172 -24.81 -13.70 19.03
CA ARG A 172 -24.50 -14.82 18.10
C ARG A 172 -25.64 -15.09 17.10
N ALA A 173 -26.86 -14.73 17.46
CA ALA A 173 -28.03 -14.66 16.58
C ALA A 173 -28.91 -13.47 17.02
N PRO A 174 -29.84 -12.94 16.20
CA PRO A 174 -30.60 -11.76 16.53
C PRO A 174 -31.33 -11.87 17.88
N ARG A 175 -31.05 -10.93 18.80
CA ARG A 175 -31.53 -10.89 20.19
C ARG A 175 -31.02 -12.04 21.10
N VAL A 176 -30.08 -12.86 20.65
CA VAL A 176 -29.47 -13.98 21.40
C VAL A 176 -28.01 -13.68 21.72
N TRP A 177 -27.73 -13.43 22.99
CA TRP A 177 -26.44 -13.03 23.53
C TRP A 177 -25.81 -14.16 24.34
N VAL A 178 -24.56 -14.53 24.05
CA VAL A 178 -23.86 -15.65 24.71
C VAL A 178 -22.63 -15.12 25.46
N GLU A 179 -22.41 -15.64 26.67
CA GLU A 179 -21.27 -15.28 27.55
C GLU A 179 -19.92 -15.40 26.79
N LEU A 180 -19.09 -14.37 26.90
CA LEU A 180 -17.83 -14.22 26.15
C LEU A 180 -16.87 -15.39 26.43
N GLY A 181 -16.24 -15.93 25.38
CA GLY A 181 -15.44 -17.15 25.46
C GLY A 181 -16.26 -18.46 25.51
N SER A 182 -17.59 -18.38 25.38
CA SER A 182 -18.48 -19.52 25.23
C SER A 182 -19.28 -19.45 23.93
N THR A 183 -19.78 -20.61 23.48
CA THR A 183 -20.68 -20.74 22.34
C THR A 183 -21.75 -21.81 22.61
N HIS A 184 -22.98 -21.55 22.19
CA HIS A 184 -24.09 -22.50 22.35
C HIS A 184 -24.26 -23.33 21.06
N PRO A 185 -24.30 -24.69 21.12
CA PRO A 185 -24.30 -25.55 19.93
C PRO A 185 -25.43 -25.30 18.92
N LEU A 186 -26.52 -24.65 19.33
CA LEU A 186 -27.70 -24.33 18.52
C LEU A 186 -28.00 -22.82 18.44
N ALA A 187 -27.05 -21.93 18.77
CA ALA A 187 -27.27 -20.47 18.85
C ALA A 187 -28.07 -19.88 17.66
N ASN A 188 -27.70 -20.25 16.43
CA ASN A 188 -28.31 -19.75 15.20
C ASN A 188 -29.74 -20.27 14.94
N GLN A 189 -30.22 -21.24 15.73
CA GLN A 189 -31.57 -21.83 15.63
C GLN A 189 -32.52 -21.30 16.72
N ILE A 190 -31.97 -20.69 17.79
CA ILE A 190 -32.77 -20.07 18.84
C ILE A 190 -33.45 -18.81 18.28
N ARG A 191 -34.74 -18.65 18.55
CA ARG A 191 -35.51 -17.45 18.22
C ARG A 191 -36.17 -16.93 19.50
N VAL A 192 -35.86 -15.70 19.87
CA VAL A 192 -36.49 -15.01 21.00
C VAL A 192 -37.77 -14.31 20.52
N ALA A 193 -38.79 -14.23 21.37
CA ALA A 193 -40.03 -13.50 21.09
C ALA A 193 -39.75 -12.02 20.75
N ASP A 194 -40.70 -11.38 20.06
CA ASP A 194 -40.56 -9.97 19.73
C ASP A 194 -40.64 -9.08 20.97
N ARG A 195 -39.75 -8.09 21.02
CA ARG A 195 -39.46 -7.26 22.20
C ARG A 195 -38.85 -8.00 23.38
N GLN A 196 -38.15 -9.11 23.16
CA GLN A 196 -37.34 -9.78 24.19
C GLN A 196 -35.94 -10.14 23.68
N LEU A 197 -34.96 -10.05 24.59
CA LEU A 197 -33.58 -10.52 24.39
C LEU A 197 -33.25 -11.64 25.38
N LEU A 198 -32.38 -12.54 24.96
CA LEU A 198 -31.94 -13.70 25.73
C LEU A 198 -30.45 -13.60 26.03
N LEU A 199 -30.08 -13.70 27.30
CA LEU A 199 -28.71 -13.91 27.76
C LEU A 199 -28.50 -15.41 28.07
N ILE A 200 -27.49 -16.02 27.47
CA ILE A 200 -27.09 -17.42 27.72
C ILE A 200 -25.77 -17.43 28.48
N ARG A 201 -25.80 -17.99 29.69
CA ARG A 201 -24.73 -18.03 30.69
C ARG A 201 -24.17 -19.44 30.86
N ALA A 202 -22.88 -19.55 31.17
CA ALA A 202 -22.25 -20.84 31.44
C ALA A 202 -22.66 -21.38 32.83
N PRO A 203 -23.03 -22.67 32.97
CA PRO A 203 -22.97 -23.72 31.94
C PRO A 203 -24.22 -23.83 31.04
N ARG A 204 -25.43 -23.52 31.54
CA ARG A 204 -26.70 -23.69 30.80
C ARG A 204 -27.85 -22.80 31.31
N GLU A 205 -27.50 -21.67 31.93
CA GLU A 205 -28.46 -20.73 32.53
C GLU A 205 -28.97 -19.75 31.45
N TRP A 206 -30.28 -19.59 31.32
CA TRP A 206 -30.94 -18.73 30.31
C TRP A 206 -31.72 -17.62 31.01
N VAL A 207 -31.50 -16.35 30.64
CA VAL A 207 -32.20 -15.19 31.21
C VAL A 207 -32.82 -14.35 30.12
N TYR A 208 -34.14 -14.19 30.19
CA TYR A 208 -34.93 -13.36 29.27
C TYR A 208 -35.10 -11.96 29.88
N LEU A 209 -34.96 -10.92 29.04
CA LEU A 209 -35.14 -9.52 29.42
C LEU A 209 -35.93 -8.80 28.32
N ASP A 210 -36.85 -7.90 28.70
CA ASP A 210 -37.63 -7.15 27.70
C ASP A 210 -36.75 -6.12 26.97
N GLU A 211 -36.96 -5.98 25.67
CA GLU A 211 -36.24 -5.07 24.78
C GLU A 211 -36.69 -3.62 25.03
N SER A 212 -35.73 -2.73 25.33
CA SER A 212 -36.00 -1.31 25.56
C SER A 212 -34.74 -0.49 25.30
N ALA A 213 -34.90 0.81 25.05
CA ALA A 213 -33.79 1.70 24.74
C ALA A 213 -32.75 1.77 25.88
N PHE A 214 -31.48 1.84 25.50
CA PHE A 214 -30.38 2.22 26.40
C PHE A 214 -30.34 3.75 26.51
N GLN A 215 -30.09 4.25 27.72
CA GLN A 215 -29.87 5.66 27.99
C GLN A 215 -28.44 6.06 27.60
N ASP A 216 -28.24 7.32 27.23
CA ASP A 216 -26.91 7.81 26.87
C ASP A 216 -26.11 8.04 28.16
N VAL A 217 -24.88 7.50 28.24
CA VAL A 217 -23.99 7.70 29.39
C VAL A 217 -23.77 9.18 29.71
N TYR A 218 -23.85 10.07 28.71
CA TYR A 218 -23.77 11.51 28.92
C TYR A 218 -24.93 12.09 29.76
N ASP A 219 -26.08 11.41 29.88
CA ASP A 219 -27.25 11.88 30.66
C ASP A 219 -26.99 11.89 32.18
N ILE A 220 -26.02 11.08 32.65
CA ILE A 220 -25.67 10.92 34.08
C ILE A 220 -24.29 11.48 34.48
N MET A 221 -23.53 12.01 33.50
CA MET A 221 -22.22 12.62 33.75
C MET A 221 -22.31 14.12 34.04
N GLN A 222 -21.41 14.63 34.88
CA GLN A 222 -21.24 16.04 35.18
C GLN A 222 -19.78 16.43 35.03
N PHE A 223 -19.41 17.05 33.91
CA PHE A 223 -18.06 17.56 33.70
C PHE A 223 -17.79 18.74 34.63
N LYS A 224 -16.66 18.72 35.33
CA LYS A 224 -16.25 19.81 36.23
C LYS A 224 -15.28 20.74 35.51
N LEU A 225 -15.78 21.89 35.07
CA LEU A 225 -14.96 22.98 34.54
C LEU A 225 -14.12 23.64 35.67
N PRO A 226 -12.94 24.22 35.37
CA PRO A 226 -12.03 24.70 36.42
C PRO A 226 -12.51 25.90 37.25
N ALA A 227 -13.46 26.71 36.75
CA ALA A 227 -14.02 27.86 37.45
C ALA A 227 -15.50 28.09 37.09
N SER A 228 -16.26 28.70 37.99
CA SER A 228 -17.63 29.19 37.76
C SER A 228 -18.06 30.15 38.89
N PRO A 229 -18.74 31.27 38.62
CA PRO A 229 -19.41 32.07 39.65
C PRO A 229 -20.50 31.26 40.35
N VAL A 230 -20.65 31.42 41.67
CA VAL A 230 -21.51 30.55 42.49
C VAL A 230 -22.85 31.20 42.83
N GLY A 231 -23.94 30.52 42.49
CA GLY A 231 -25.31 30.82 42.94
C GLY A 231 -26.20 29.58 42.80
N TRP A 232 -26.46 28.88 43.89
CA TRP A 232 -27.37 27.71 43.95
C TRP A 232 -28.80 28.22 44.26
N THR A 233 -29.89 27.54 43.90
CA THR A 233 -30.25 26.19 44.40
C THR A 233 -31.36 25.51 43.61
N GLU A 234 -31.24 24.19 43.39
CA GLU A 234 -32.38 23.25 43.44
C GLU A 234 -31.91 21.81 43.77
N THR A 235 -32.85 20.91 44.09
CA THR A 235 -32.65 19.47 44.37
C THR A 235 -33.88 18.70 43.87
N LYS A 236 -33.83 17.44 43.40
CA LYS A 236 -32.83 16.36 43.58
C LYS A 236 -32.56 15.61 42.26
N ALA A 237 -31.38 15.00 42.17
CA ALA A 237 -31.06 13.90 41.25
C ALA A 237 -30.05 12.96 41.97
N PRO A 238 -29.91 11.67 41.57
CA PRO A 238 -28.85 10.81 42.11
C PRO A 238 -27.45 11.39 41.82
N LYS A 239 -26.45 10.99 42.62
CA LYS A 239 -25.06 11.50 42.54
C LYS A 239 -24.52 11.44 41.10
N LYS A 240 -24.41 12.59 40.44
CA LYS A 240 -23.80 12.70 39.10
C LYS A 240 -22.29 12.46 39.19
N MET A 241 -21.74 11.77 38.19
CA MET A 241 -20.32 11.41 38.14
C MET A 241 -19.46 12.59 37.67
N SER A 242 -18.43 12.96 38.44
CA SER A 242 -17.60 14.14 38.15
C SER A 242 -16.33 13.79 37.37
N VAL A 243 -16.19 14.30 36.14
CA VAL A 243 -15.01 14.11 35.28
C VAL A 243 -14.34 15.47 34.99
N PRO A 244 -13.04 15.67 35.29
CA PRO A 244 -12.34 16.92 34.99
C PRO A 244 -11.79 16.93 33.55
N MET A 245 -11.97 18.03 32.83
CA MET A 245 -11.36 18.24 31.51
C MET A 245 -10.00 18.95 31.63
N ARG A 246 -9.05 18.62 30.76
CA ARG A 246 -7.68 19.18 30.73
C ARG A 246 -7.19 19.41 29.30
N LEU A 247 -6.23 20.31 29.14
CA LEU A 247 -5.43 20.44 27.92
C LEU A 247 -4.18 19.56 28.03
N THR A 248 -4.00 18.65 27.08
CA THR A 248 -2.85 17.75 26.96
C THR A 248 -2.09 18.01 25.65
N ALA A 249 -0.89 17.45 25.49
CA ALA A 249 -0.12 17.57 24.25
C ALA A 249 -0.91 17.05 23.04
N GLY A 250 -0.88 17.82 21.95
CA GLY A 250 -1.55 17.59 20.68
C GLY A 250 -0.58 17.55 19.49
N ASN A 251 -1.06 17.92 18.31
CA ASN A 251 -0.27 17.91 17.07
C ASN A 251 0.68 19.13 17.01
N ALA A 252 1.98 18.90 16.84
CA ALA A 252 2.96 19.98 16.73
C ALA A 252 2.90 20.74 15.39
N ALA A 253 2.27 20.17 14.35
CA ALA A 253 2.15 20.77 13.02
C ALA A 253 0.83 21.56 12.81
N ASP A 254 0.20 22.03 13.88
CA ASP A 254 -1.00 22.88 13.81
C ASP A 254 -0.63 24.35 13.51
N VAL A 255 -1.40 25.02 12.66
CA VAL A 255 -1.22 26.45 12.34
C VAL A 255 -2.23 27.30 13.13
N PRO A 256 -1.86 28.47 13.70
CA PRO A 256 -2.79 29.36 14.37
C PRO A 256 -3.68 30.14 13.39
N GLU A 257 -4.91 30.44 13.83
CA GLU A 257 -5.91 31.28 13.16
C GLU A 257 -6.39 32.44 14.07
N LEU A 258 -6.05 32.38 15.36
CA LEU A 258 -6.34 33.41 16.37
C LEU A 258 -5.11 33.57 17.28
N TRP A 259 -4.79 34.81 17.66
CA TRP A 259 -3.68 35.18 18.55
C TRP A 259 -4.19 36.11 19.64
N VAL A 260 -3.71 35.93 20.87
CA VAL A 260 -4.02 36.81 22.01
C VAL A 260 -2.75 37.50 22.48
N LEU A 261 -2.74 38.83 22.43
CA LEU A 261 -1.66 39.71 22.85
C LEU A 261 -2.02 40.32 24.21
N ARG A 262 -1.13 40.20 25.21
CA ARG A 262 -1.31 40.78 26.56
C ARG A 262 -0.22 41.79 26.92
N ASP A 263 1.03 41.53 26.53
CA ASP A 263 2.17 42.41 26.79
C ASP A 263 2.42 43.35 25.60
N ASN A 264 2.55 44.65 25.86
CA ASN A 264 2.70 45.73 24.87
C ASN A 264 1.72 45.63 23.67
N ALA A 265 0.51 45.13 23.90
CA ALA A 265 -0.39 44.64 22.86
C ALA A 265 -0.81 45.68 21.79
N VAL A 266 -0.77 46.97 22.13
CA VAL A 266 -1.03 48.07 21.19
C VAL A 266 0.21 48.38 20.36
N GLU A 267 1.38 48.52 20.99
CA GLU A 267 2.66 48.77 20.31
C GLU A 267 3.04 47.62 19.35
N GLN A 268 2.79 46.37 19.75
CA GLN A 268 2.93 45.21 18.85
C GLN A 268 1.95 45.26 17.66
N LEU A 269 0.73 45.78 17.85
CA LEU A 269 -0.25 45.93 16.77
C LEU A 269 0.19 47.04 15.80
N ASP A 270 0.67 48.17 16.32
CA ASP A 270 1.13 49.31 15.53
C ASP A 270 2.38 48.95 14.72
N ILE A 271 3.32 48.19 15.29
CA ILE A 271 4.48 47.64 14.56
C ILE A 271 4.02 46.65 13.47
N LEU A 272 3.11 45.72 13.78
CA LEU A 272 2.57 44.78 12.80
C LEU A 272 1.90 45.51 11.63
N VAL A 273 1.08 46.52 11.91
CA VAL A 273 0.37 47.33 10.89
C VAL A 273 1.35 48.15 10.05
N ARG A 274 2.38 48.74 10.67
CA ARG A 274 3.40 49.55 10.00
C ARG A 274 4.28 48.75 9.02
N ASP A 275 4.63 47.51 9.37
CA ASP A 275 5.58 46.69 8.61
C ASP A 275 4.89 45.65 7.70
N SER A 276 3.55 45.61 7.66
CA SER A 276 2.74 44.71 6.81
C SER A 276 2.31 45.35 5.48
N ASP A 277 1.92 44.52 4.50
CA ASP A 277 1.25 44.97 3.28
C ASP A 277 -0.29 44.95 3.41
N ASP A 278 -0.97 45.72 2.55
CA ASP A 278 -2.45 45.80 2.49
C ASP A 278 -3.11 44.41 2.37
N ARG A 279 -2.41 43.45 1.73
CA ARG A 279 -2.91 42.09 1.53
C ARG A 279 -2.86 41.25 2.79
N LEU A 280 -2.02 41.60 3.77
CA LEU A 280 -2.02 40.98 5.09
C LEU A 280 -3.05 41.63 6.01
N THR A 281 -3.15 42.98 6.03
CA THR A 281 -4.11 43.69 6.89
C THR A 281 -5.57 43.38 6.51
N GLN A 282 -5.90 43.35 5.21
CA GLN A 282 -7.23 42.93 4.70
C GLN A 282 -7.61 41.48 5.04
N ARG A 283 -6.68 40.64 5.51
CA ARG A 283 -6.94 39.25 5.91
C ARG A 283 -7.15 39.07 7.41
N LEU A 284 -6.98 40.12 8.20
CA LEU A 284 -7.09 40.11 9.65
C LEU A 284 -8.30 40.89 10.14
N MET A 285 -8.73 40.54 11.35
CA MET A 285 -9.65 41.30 12.18
C MET A 285 -9.04 41.40 13.58
N PHE A 286 -9.33 42.47 14.30
CA PHE A 286 -8.89 42.69 15.67
C PHE A 286 -10.08 42.96 16.59
N ALA A 287 -9.97 42.57 17.86
CA ALA A 287 -10.84 43.01 18.94
C ALA A 287 -9.98 43.48 20.11
N VAL A 288 -10.39 44.55 20.77
CA VAL A 288 -9.75 45.05 22.00
C VAL A 288 -10.66 44.70 23.18
N ALA A 289 -10.10 43.99 24.16
CA ALA A 289 -10.81 43.57 25.36
C ALA A 289 -10.01 43.93 26.61
N ASN A 290 -10.64 43.83 27.78
CA ASN A 290 -9.93 43.83 29.06
C ASN A 290 -9.83 42.39 29.58
N ASP A 291 -8.65 42.02 30.02
CA ASP A 291 -8.32 40.78 30.72
C ASP A 291 -9.03 40.72 32.10
N ALA A 292 -9.03 39.55 32.76
CA ALA A 292 -9.58 39.38 34.10
C ALA A 292 -8.93 40.31 35.15
N ASP A 293 -7.65 40.67 34.93
CA ASP A 293 -6.89 41.66 35.72
C ASP A 293 -7.20 43.14 35.34
N GLY A 294 -8.12 43.39 34.41
CA GLY A 294 -8.44 44.73 33.91
C GLY A 294 -7.42 45.35 32.94
N LYS A 295 -6.38 44.62 32.57
CA LYS A 295 -5.36 45.03 31.56
C LYS A 295 -5.96 44.96 30.16
N ARG A 296 -5.57 45.87 29.26
CA ARG A 296 -5.98 45.82 27.84
C ARG A 296 -5.26 44.69 27.11
N ALA A 297 -6.03 43.83 26.43
CA ALA A 297 -5.54 42.78 25.56
C ALA A 297 -6.07 42.99 24.13
N VAL A 298 -5.28 42.59 23.13
CA VAL A 298 -5.68 42.60 21.71
C VAL A 298 -5.82 41.17 21.23
N ILE A 299 -6.93 40.86 20.55
CA ILE A 299 -7.18 39.55 19.96
C ILE A 299 -7.20 39.71 18.44
N LEU A 300 -6.24 39.08 17.75
CA LEU A 300 -6.19 39.01 16.30
C LEU A 300 -6.81 37.70 15.80
N ARG A 301 -7.58 37.76 14.71
CA ARG A 301 -8.25 36.60 14.10
C ARG A 301 -8.20 36.68 12.58
N THR A 302 -7.94 35.57 11.90
CA THR A 302 -8.00 35.52 10.42
C THR A 302 -9.43 35.62 9.91
N ARG A 303 -9.67 36.39 8.85
CA ARG A 303 -10.93 36.36 8.09
C ARG A 303 -11.11 34.97 7.43
N PRO A 304 -12.30 34.35 7.47
CA PRO A 304 -12.55 33.06 6.82
C PRO A 304 -12.18 33.07 5.34
N SER A 305 -11.27 32.18 4.92
CA SER A 305 -10.70 32.17 3.57
C SER A 305 -10.36 30.75 3.09
N LYS A 306 -10.09 30.61 1.79
CA LYS A 306 -9.50 29.39 1.19
C LYS A 306 -7.97 29.41 1.16
N LEU A 307 -7.35 30.53 1.55
CA LEU A 307 -5.91 30.69 1.67
C LEU A 307 -5.43 30.22 3.06
N ALA A 308 -4.24 29.61 3.13
CA ALA A 308 -3.64 29.21 4.39
C ALA A 308 -3.41 30.42 5.33
N PRO A 309 -3.57 30.28 6.67
CA PRO A 309 -3.37 31.37 7.62
C PRO A 309 -2.00 32.05 7.47
N PRO A 310 -1.90 33.38 7.64
CA PRO A 310 -0.62 34.07 7.61
C PRO A 310 0.21 33.74 8.85
N VAL A 311 1.54 33.75 8.71
CA VAL A 311 2.48 33.72 9.84
C VAL A 311 2.71 35.16 10.27
N LEU A 312 2.42 35.49 11.52
CA LEU A 312 2.60 36.83 12.09
C LEU A 312 3.84 36.86 13.00
N PRO A 313 4.77 37.82 12.85
CA PRO A 313 5.98 37.93 13.67
C PRO A 313 5.68 38.64 15.01
N LEU A 314 4.92 38.00 15.89
CA LEU A 314 4.45 38.58 17.16
C LEU A 314 5.19 37.99 18.37
N GLU A 315 5.60 38.86 19.31
CA GLU A 315 6.40 38.47 20.48
C GLU A 315 5.53 38.03 21.66
N ASN A 316 5.94 36.93 22.31
CA ASN A 316 5.29 36.33 23.50
C ASN A 316 3.79 36.00 23.35
N THR A 317 3.27 35.91 22.11
CA THR A 317 1.85 35.62 21.86
C THR A 317 1.53 34.13 21.91
N LEU A 318 0.32 33.79 22.38
CA LEU A 318 -0.20 32.43 22.26
C LEU A 318 -1.10 32.30 21.02
N GLY A 319 -0.74 31.37 20.13
CA GLY A 319 -1.53 31.02 18.95
C GLY A 319 -2.55 29.91 19.22
N PHE A 320 -3.77 30.09 18.70
CA PHE A 320 -4.90 29.17 18.84
C PHE A 320 -5.45 28.77 17.46
N LYS A 321 -6.05 27.58 17.39
CA LYS A 321 -6.69 27.02 16.18
C LYS A 321 -8.16 26.66 16.45
N PRO A 322 -9.05 26.63 15.43
CA PRO A 322 -10.45 26.22 15.62
C PRO A 322 -10.58 24.74 15.98
N PHE A 323 -11.30 24.42 17.05
CA PHE A 323 -11.52 23.05 17.49
C PHE A 323 -12.55 22.34 16.60
N TRP A 324 -12.13 21.30 15.87
CA TRP A 324 -12.98 20.52 14.95
C TRP A 324 -13.86 21.39 14.01
N LYS A 325 -13.27 22.46 13.48
CA LYS A 325 -13.95 23.42 12.58
C LYS A 325 -15.24 23.99 13.18
N LEU A 326 -15.28 24.19 14.50
CA LEU A 326 -16.24 25.09 15.13
C LEU A 326 -15.71 26.53 14.94
N PRO A 327 -16.50 27.48 14.41
CA PRO A 327 -16.02 28.83 14.08
C PRO A 327 -15.83 29.74 15.30
N ASN A 328 -16.38 29.31 16.45
CA ASN A 328 -16.51 30.05 17.71
C ASN A 328 -15.75 29.40 18.88
N LEU A 329 -14.99 28.30 18.67
CA LEU A 329 -14.22 27.63 19.73
C LEU A 329 -12.78 27.38 19.31
N PHE A 330 -11.84 27.96 20.05
CA PHE A 330 -10.40 27.94 19.76
C PHE A 330 -9.58 27.27 20.88
N VAL A 331 -8.57 26.49 20.50
CA VAL A 331 -7.69 25.73 21.40
C VAL A 331 -6.23 26.02 21.06
N PRO A 332 -5.31 26.13 22.05
CA PRO A 332 -3.90 26.42 21.77
C PRO A 332 -3.27 25.44 20.78
N VAL A 333 -2.45 25.99 19.87
CA VAL A 333 -1.60 25.21 18.97
C VAL A 333 -0.74 24.22 19.78
N GLY A 334 -0.59 22.99 19.29
CA GLY A 334 0.14 21.95 20.02
C GLY A 334 -0.59 21.34 21.23
N ARG A 335 -1.85 21.71 21.52
CA ARG A 335 -2.65 21.09 22.60
C ARG A 335 -3.99 20.50 22.11
N ARG A 336 -4.56 19.60 22.92
CA ARG A 336 -5.88 18.96 22.71
C ARG A 336 -6.64 18.80 24.02
N LEU A 337 -7.97 18.86 23.94
CA LEU A 337 -8.88 18.50 25.04
C LEU A 337 -8.77 17.01 25.38
N HIS A 338 -8.76 16.71 26.68
CA HIS A 338 -8.82 15.36 27.24
C HIS A 338 -9.80 15.33 28.43
N PRO A 339 -10.70 14.32 28.55
CA PRO A 339 -10.95 13.23 27.59
C PRO A 339 -11.48 13.74 26.24
N THR A 340 -11.38 12.90 25.20
CA THR A 340 -11.87 13.22 23.85
C THR A 340 -13.38 12.96 23.77
N LEU A 341 -14.19 14.01 23.87
CA LEU A 341 -15.66 13.94 23.83
C LEU A 341 -16.20 14.28 22.43
N ARG A 342 -17.34 13.71 22.02
CA ARG A 342 -18.01 13.98 20.72
C ARG A 342 -18.29 15.48 20.45
N ARG A 343 -18.26 15.88 19.17
CA ARG A 343 -18.30 17.30 18.72
C ARG A 343 -19.46 18.10 19.30
N ASP A 344 -20.66 17.53 19.31
CA ASP A 344 -21.86 18.22 19.79
C ASP A 344 -21.92 18.33 21.32
N ALA A 345 -21.26 17.42 22.04
CA ALA A 345 -21.06 17.55 23.48
C ALA A 345 -20.04 18.65 23.81
N VAL A 346 -18.92 18.73 23.09
CA VAL A 346 -17.95 19.82 23.26
C VAL A 346 -18.56 21.18 22.94
N ARG A 347 -19.37 21.27 21.87
CA ARG A 347 -20.14 22.48 21.55
C ARG A 347 -21.03 22.89 22.72
N ARG A 348 -21.92 22.00 23.19
CA ARG A 348 -22.84 22.29 24.31
C ARG A 348 -22.13 22.64 25.62
N LEU A 349 -20.91 22.15 25.85
CA LEU A 349 -20.17 22.36 27.10
C LEU A 349 -19.27 23.60 27.11
N LEU A 350 -18.84 24.11 25.94
CA LEU A 350 -17.82 25.18 25.84
C LEU A 350 -18.15 26.30 24.82
N ALA A 351 -19.13 26.12 23.95
CA ALA A 351 -19.40 27.00 22.80
C ALA A 351 -20.86 26.87 22.30
N ASP A 352 -21.80 26.88 23.24
CA ASP A 352 -23.23 26.70 22.98
C ASP A 352 -23.84 27.97 22.36
N ASP A 353 -23.44 29.14 22.88
CA ASP A 353 -23.65 30.45 22.26
C ASP A 353 -22.80 30.59 20.99
N ALA A 354 -23.43 31.04 19.90
CA ALA A 354 -22.80 31.25 18.61
C ALA A 354 -22.19 32.66 18.47
N ASP A 355 -22.67 33.64 19.24
CA ASP A 355 -22.29 35.05 19.13
C ASP A 355 -21.07 35.40 20.01
N GLN A 356 -20.49 34.40 20.69
CA GLN A 356 -19.27 34.50 21.49
C GLN A 356 -18.12 33.70 20.87
N VAL A 357 -16.98 34.34 20.63
CA VAL A 357 -15.73 33.67 20.25
C VAL A 357 -15.01 33.24 21.52
N VAL A 358 -14.97 31.93 21.78
CA VAL A 358 -14.37 31.34 22.98
C VAL A 358 -12.99 30.75 22.67
N TRP A 359 -12.00 30.98 23.53
CA TRP A 359 -10.71 30.29 23.50
C TRP A 359 -10.32 29.71 24.87
N LEU A 360 -9.59 28.60 24.86
CA LEU A 360 -9.18 27.89 26.09
C LEU A 360 -7.75 28.27 26.50
N TYR A 361 -7.59 29.32 27.30
CA TYR A 361 -6.28 29.78 27.75
C TYR A 361 -5.64 28.77 28.72
N PRO A 362 -4.39 28.31 28.50
CA PRO A 362 -3.79 27.24 29.28
C PRO A 362 -3.25 27.72 30.65
N ASP A 363 -3.48 26.91 31.68
CA ASP A 363 -2.92 27.06 33.02
C ASP A 363 -1.72 26.10 33.24
N ALA A 364 -0.89 26.37 34.24
CA ALA A 364 0.37 25.68 34.54
C ALA A 364 0.18 24.15 34.73
N ASP A 365 -0.93 23.74 35.34
CA ASP A 365 -1.27 22.34 35.61
C ASP A 365 -1.88 21.58 34.39
N GLY A 366 -1.94 22.21 33.22
CA GLY A 366 -2.71 21.68 32.09
C GLY A 366 -4.24 21.78 32.30
N ARG A 367 -4.68 22.58 33.27
CA ARG A 367 -6.04 23.11 33.33
C ARG A 367 -6.17 24.21 32.25
N PHE A 368 -7.35 24.79 32.13
CA PHE A 368 -7.59 25.92 31.24
C PHE A 368 -8.68 26.84 31.77
N ILE A 369 -8.64 28.10 31.35
CA ILE A 369 -9.69 29.09 31.57
C ILE A 369 -10.38 29.31 30.22
N PRO A 370 -11.70 29.08 30.08
CA PRO A 370 -12.43 29.52 28.90
C PRO A 370 -12.63 31.04 28.98
N GLU A 371 -12.07 31.74 28.01
CA GLU A 371 -12.19 33.20 27.84
C GLU A 371 -12.98 33.47 26.57
N SER A 372 -13.76 34.57 26.54
CA SER A 372 -14.65 34.86 25.41
C SER A 372 -14.81 36.35 25.14
N VAL A 373 -14.92 36.69 23.85
CA VAL A 373 -15.26 38.03 23.36
C VAL A 373 -16.40 37.91 22.33
N PRO A 374 -17.40 38.83 22.33
CA PRO A 374 -18.47 38.80 21.34
C PRO A 374 -17.95 38.85 19.90
N ASP A 375 -18.50 38.05 18.98
CA ASP A 375 -18.07 37.99 17.58
C ASP A 375 -18.19 39.36 16.90
N GLY A 376 -19.24 40.13 17.22
CA GLY A 376 -19.46 41.51 16.78
C GLY A 376 -18.51 42.57 17.39
N ALA A 377 -17.57 42.18 18.27
CA ALA A 377 -16.49 43.07 18.72
C ALA A 377 -15.26 43.05 17.79
N PHE A 378 -15.17 42.08 16.87
CA PHE A 378 -14.10 42.02 15.88
C PHE A 378 -14.34 43.04 14.77
N ARG A 379 -13.35 43.90 14.52
CA ARG A 379 -13.33 44.87 13.43
C ARG A 379 -12.28 44.52 12.36
N PRO A 380 -12.49 44.92 11.10
CA PRO A 380 -11.43 44.98 10.10
C PRO A 380 -10.15 45.64 10.64
N LEU A 381 -8.97 45.06 10.42
CA LEU A 381 -7.70 45.68 10.85
C LEU A 381 -7.38 46.98 10.08
N GLU A 382 -7.99 47.18 8.91
CA GLU A 382 -7.95 48.44 8.16
C GLU A 382 -8.64 49.61 8.91
N ASP A 383 -9.58 49.35 9.83
CA ASP A 383 -10.23 50.37 10.67
C ASP A 383 -9.30 50.97 11.76
N TRP A 384 -8.06 50.47 11.89
CA TRP A 384 -7.06 50.98 12.85
C TRP A 384 -6.10 52.01 12.22
N VAL A 385 -6.15 52.21 10.90
CA VAL A 385 -5.13 52.98 10.15
C VAL A 385 -5.57 54.44 9.89
N ASP A 386 -5.35 55.31 10.87
CA ASP A 386 -5.54 56.76 10.71
C ASP A 386 -4.31 57.43 10.05
N TYR A 387 -4.45 57.84 8.79
CA TYR A 387 -3.38 58.51 8.02
C TYR A 387 -3.22 60.00 8.37
N VAL A 388 -2.66 60.29 9.55
CA VAL A 388 -2.45 61.66 10.05
C VAL A 388 -1.03 62.17 9.74
N ILE A 389 -0.92 63.14 8.82
CA ILE A 389 0.34 63.83 8.50
C ILE A 389 0.47 65.10 9.38
N GLU A 390 0.79 64.92 10.67
CA GLU A 390 0.87 66.06 11.62
C GLU A 390 2.28 66.68 11.77
N ALA A 391 3.34 66.06 11.27
CA ALA A 391 4.72 66.46 11.59
C ALA A 391 5.22 67.74 10.87
N GLU A 392 4.91 67.95 9.59
CA GLU A 392 5.57 68.97 8.74
C GLU A 392 4.62 69.89 7.95
N GLN A 393 3.43 70.18 8.48
CA GLN A 393 2.45 71.04 7.78
C GLN A 393 2.94 72.50 7.57
N LYS A 394 3.91 72.99 8.36
CA LYS A 394 4.49 74.34 8.20
C LYS A 394 5.58 74.44 7.11
N PRO A 395 6.66 73.62 7.11
CA PRO A 395 7.67 73.67 6.05
C PRO A 395 7.10 73.45 4.65
N LEU A 396 6.11 72.56 4.50
CA LEU A 396 5.49 72.27 3.20
C LEU A 396 4.69 73.44 2.62
N GLY A 397 4.09 74.30 3.47
CA GLY A 397 3.33 75.47 3.00
C GLY A 397 4.20 76.47 2.24
N GLU A 398 5.37 76.79 2.79
CA GLU A 398 6.34 77.72 2.17
C GLU A 398 6.93 77.14 0.88
N TRP A 399 7.13 75.82 0.81
CA TRP A 399 7.63 75.13 -0.39
C TRP A 399 6.60 75.06 -1.52
N ILE A 400 5.31 74.91 -1.19
CA ILE A 400 4.19 74.85 -2.15
C ILE A 400 3.89 76.23 -2.76
N GLU A 401 3.94 77.31 -1.97
CA GLU A 401 3.84 78.68 -2.51
C GLU A 401 5.02 78.98 -3.45
N ALA A 402 6.24 78.59 -3.07
CA ALA A 402 7.46 78.86 -3.85
C ALA A 402 7.60 78.06 -5.16
N THR A 403 6.74 77.07 -5.42
CA THR A 403 6.82 76.21 -6.62
C THR A 403 5.66 76.40 -7.61
N ARG A 404 4.81 77.42 -7.43
CA ARG A 404 3.82 77.84 -8.43
C ARG A 404 4.47 78.54 -9.64
N PHE A 405 4.81 77.75 -10.65
CA PHE A 405 4.96 78.22 -12.04
C PHE A 405 3.69 77.92 -12.83
N ASP A 406 3.33 78.82 -13.76
CA ASP A 406 2.01 78.87 -14.39
C ASP A 406 2.12 78.90 -15.93
N PHE A 407 1.36 78.02 -16.60
CA PHE A 407 1.23 77.85 -18.07
C PHE A 407 2.50 77.42 -18.87
N ASP A 408 2.43 76.69 -19.99
CA ASP A 408 1.27 76.10 -20.70
C ASP A 408 1.62 74.77 -21.43
N HIS A 409 0.62 74.13 -22.07
CA HIS A 409 0.73 72.84 -22.77
C HIS A 409 1.58 72.88 -24.06
N PHE A 410 2.39 71.82 -24.29
CA PHE A 410 2.96 71.51 -25.61
C PHE A 410 3.14 69.98 -25.82
N ILE A 411 3.10 69.52 -27.09
CA ILE A 411 3.10 68.09 -27.46
C ILE A 411 4.06 67.84 -28.62
N CYS A 412 5.10 66.98 -28.46
CA CYS A 412 5.37 65.84 -29.37
C CYS A 412 6.59 64.96 -28.96
N LYS A 413 6.38 63.64 -29.03
CA LYS A 413 7.21 62.55 -29.60
C LYS A 413 8.76 62.53 -29.59
N ASP A 414 9.24 61.34 -29.18
CA ASP A 414 10.29 60.49 -29.77
C ASP A 414 11.82 60.78 -29.62
N THR A 415 12.59 59.68 -29.59
CA THR A 415 14.05 59.50 -29.87
C THR A 415 15.17 60.00 -28.92
N SER A 416 15.61 59.10 -28.04
CA SER A 416 17.01 58.60 -27.87
C SER A 416 18.28 59.50 -27.93
N GLY A 417 18.87 59.80 -26.75
CA GLY A 417 20.34 59.87 -26.50
C GLY A 417 21.14 61.10 -27.01
N PRO A 418 22.50 61.05 -27.03
CA PRO A 418 23.38 60.74 -25.87
C PRO A 418 24.68 61.62 -25.74
N LYS A 419 25.25 61.76 -24.51
CA LYS A 419 26.60 62.33 -24.17
C LYS A 419 26.80 63.85 -24.46
N ALA A 420 27.73 64.62 -23.86
CA ALA A 420 28.58 64.53 -22.63
C ALA A 420 29.20 65.93 -22.27
N LYS A 421 29.89 66.05 -21.11
CA LYS A 421 31.01 66.96 -20.65
C LYS A 421 31.37 68.26 -21.42
N PRO A 422 31.92 69.32 -20.76
CA PRO A 422 32.88 69.30 -19.63
C PRO A 422 32.50 70.31 -18.48
N ASP A 423 33.32 71.02 -17.65
CA ASP A 423 34.79 71.20 -17.52
C ASP A 423 35.33 71.52 -16.08
N LYS A 424 35.94 72.71 -15.84
CA LYS A 424 36.83 73.11 -14.71
C LYS A 424 36.98 74.66 -14.60
N PRO A 425 37.82 75.26 -13.71
CA PRO A 425 38.64 74.74 -12.59
C PRO A 425 38.07 75.25 -11.23
N GLU A 426 38.73 75.53 -10.09
CA GLU A 426 40.12 75.56 -9.54
C GLU A 426 39.99 75.34 -7.97
N LYS A 427 40.95 75.39 -7.01
CA LYS A 427 42.37 75.78 -6.88
C LYS A 427 43.04 75.00 -5.72
N ASP A 428 44.27 75.39 -5.33
CA ASP A 428 45.16 74.76 -4.32
C ASP A 428 46.08 75.89 -3.72
N PRO A 429 46.89 75.73 -2.63
CA PRO A 429 48.06 74.84 -2.61
C PRO A 429 48.49 74.17 -1.26
N ARG A 430 48.70 72.84 -1.28
CA ARG A 430 49.86 72.10 -0.70
C ARG A 430 50.06 72.08 0.84
N ALA A 431 50.79 71.13 1.45
CA ALA A 431 51.84 70.19 0.99
C ALA A 431 51.88 68.92 1.90
N GLU A 432 52.74 67.90 1.83
CA GLU A 432 53.55 67.08 0.85
C GLU A 432 54.39 66.12 1.77
N ASP A 433 54.70 64.83 1.54
CA ASP A 433 54.21 63.71 0.67
C ASP A 433 54.82 62.36 1.24
N GLU A 434 54.84 61.26 0.46
CA GLU A 434 55.58 59.97 0.61
C GLU A 434 55.07 58.89 1.62
N ALA A 435 55.14 57.56 1.38
CA ALA A 435 55.45 56.73 0.19
C ALA A 435 54.85 55.28 0.31
N ARG A 436 55.20 54.32 -0.59
CA ARG A 436 54.42 53.06 -0.86
C ARG A 436 55.11 51.69 -0.54
N GLY A 437 54.40 50.81 0.19
CA GLY A 437 54.43 49.32 0.07
C GLY A 437 55.70 48.55 0.49
N PRO A 438 55.82 47.20 0.29
CA PRO A 438 54.85 46.18 -0.18
C PRO A 438 54.71 44.93 0.77
N LYS A 439 54.44 43.72 0.24
CA LYS A 439 54.08 42.46 0.97
C LYS A 439 55.25 41.44 1.14
N LEU A 440 55.22 40.54 2.15
CA LEU A 440 55.26 39.03 2.02
C LEU A 440 55.57 38.21 3.32
N ASN A 441 54.87 37.07 3.48
CA ASN A 441 55.14 35.74 4.11
C ASN A 441 56.06 35.47 5.36
N ALA A 442 55.44 34.89 6.41
CA ALA A 442 55.87 33.70 7.23
C ALA A 442 57.18 33.74 8.08
N PRO A 443 57.50 32.76 9.00
CA PRO A 443 56.83 31.50 9.41
C PRO A 443 56.66 31.30 10.96
N GLN A 444 56.56 30.03 11.43
CA GLN A 444 56.36 29.58 12.83
C GLN A 444 57.61 29.69 13.75
N PRO A 445 57.49 29.45 15.08
CA PRO A 445 57.86 28.11 15.61
C PRO A 445 57.02 27.56 16.79
N LYS A 446 57.28 26.30 17.18
CA LYS A 446 56.72 25.59 18.37
C LYS A 446 57.64 25.73 19.60
N VAL A 447 57.07 25.69 20.81
CA VAL A 447 57.77 25.20 22.04
C VAL A 447 56.79 24.35 22.88
N SER A 448 57.31 23.40 23.65
CA SER A 448 56.55 22.41 24.45
C SER A 448 56.57 22.69 25.96
N GLY A 449 55.57 22.16 26.69
CA GLY A 449 55.55 22.14 28.16
C GLY A 449 54.74 20.96 28.70
N LYS A 450 55.19 20.33 29.78
CA LYS A 450 54.49 19.24 30.49
C LYS A 450 53.99 19.71 31.85
N GLY A 451 52.77 19.31 32.23
CA GLY A 451 52.20 19.46 33.57
C GLY A 451 51.15 18.37 33.84
N LYS A 452 50.92 17.98 35.10
CA LYS A 452 50.16 16.77 35.45
C LYS A 452 49.24 16.99 36.68
N ALA A 453 47.92 16.97 36.48
CA ALA A 453 46.84 16.78 37.47
C ALA A 453 45.50 16.75 36.69
N THR A 454 44.62 15.72 36.73
CA THR A 454 43.63 15.35 37.78
C THR A 454 42.77 16.54 38.26
N THR A 455 41.43 16.55 38.19
CA THR A 455 40.45 15.49 37.83
C THR A 455 39.08 16.12 37.51
N GLY A 456 38.26 15.52 36.63
CA GLY A 456 36.86 15.93 36.43
C GLY A 456 36.20 15.30 35.19
N ARG A 457 35.23 14.40 35.38
CA ARG A 457 34.40 13.81 34.32
C ARG A 457 33.10 14.61 34.16
N SER A 458 32.65 14.85 32.93
CA SER A 458 31.39 14.26 32.42
C SER A 458 30.87 14.93 31.13
N THR A 459 31.17 14.32 29.97
CA THR A 459 30.26 14.28 28.81
C THR A 459 30.52 12.97 28.06
N THR A 460 29.46 12.23 27.72
CA THR A 460 29.55 11.02 26.91
C THR A 460 29.50 11.39 25.43
N ALA A 461 30.54 10.99 24.69
CA ALA A 461 30.58 11.08 23.23
C ALA A 461 30.96 9.69 22.72
N ASP A 462 29.96 8.93 22.27
CA ASP A 462 30.08 7.49 22.09
C ASP A 462 30.91 7.16 20.86
N TYR A 463 32.07 6.55 21.11
CA TYR A 463 33.06 6.23 20.09
C TYR A 463 32.72 4.91 19.39
N LEU A 464 32.93 4.86 18.07
CA LEU A 464 33.00 3.59 17.37
C LEU A 464 34.15 2.77 17.99
N PRO A 465 33.96 1.48 18.35
CA PRO A 465 35.04 0.68 18.94
C PRO A 465 36.23 0.54 17.98
N THR A 466 37.38 0.11 18.50
CA THR A 466 38.62 -0.03 17.70
C THR A 466 38.50 -1.10 16.60
N GLN A 467 39.35 -1.01 15.58
CA GLN A 467 39.51 -2.05 14.56
C GLN A 467 40.18 -3.29 15.15
N GLU A 468 39.67 -4.48 14.80
CA GLU A 468 40.44 -5.72 14.95
C GLU A 468 41.46 -5.87 13.82
N THR A 469 42.42 -6.78 14.01
CA THR A 469 43.68 -6.88 13.26
C THR A 469 43.55 -6.75 11.74
N VAL A 470 44.34 -5.84 11.16
CA VAL A 470 44.49 -5.68 9.70
C VAL A 470 45.20 -6.90 9.11
N LYS A 471 44.41 -7.90 8.70
CA LYS A 471 44.84 -8.98 7.79
C LYS A 471 45.12 -8.40 6.40
N GLN A 472 45.99 -9.06 5.63
CA GLN A 472 46.33 -8.59 4.28
C GLN A 472 45.13 -8.74 3.32
N PRO A 473 44.98 -7.89 2.28
CA PRO A 473 43.87 -7.99 1.33
C PRO A 473 43.74 -9.34 0.62
N SER A 474 44.86 -10.05 0.45
CA SER A 474 44.93 -11.43 -0.05
C SER A 474 44.25 -12.44 0.90
N GLU A 475 44.42 -12.28 2.21
CA GLU A 475 43.83 -13.15 3.24
C GLU A 475 42.32 -12.92 3.36
N TRP A 476 41.87 -11.66 3.26
CA TRP A 476 40.44 -11.34 3.21
C TRP A 476 39.77 -11.94 1.98
N LYS A 477 40.41 -11.86 0.81
CA LYS A 477 39.91 -12.50 -0.41
C LYS A 477 39.76 -14.02 -0.23
N LEU A 478 40.80 -14.71 0.27
CA LEU A 478 40.75 -16.16 0.51
C LEU A 478 39.68 -16.54 1.54
N ARG A 479 39.50 -15.76 2.62
CA ARG A 479 38.43 -15.99 3.60
C ARG A 479 37.06 -15.80 2.96
N ARG A 480 36.88 -14.80 2.09
CA ARG A 480 35.62 -14.58 1.37
C ARG A 480 35.31 -15.74 0.42
N GLU A 481 36.25 -16.14 -0.43
CA GLU A 481 36.08 -17.26 -1.37
C GLU A 481 35.71 -18.59 -0.67
N GLU A 482 36.29 -18.88 0.51
CA GLU A 482 35.91 -20.06 1.31
C GLU A 482 34.53 -19.92 1.99
N LEU A 483 34.16 -18.73 2.49
CA LEU A 483 32.82 -18.48 3.04
C LEU A 483 31.72 -18.54 1.96
N GLU A 484 31.97 -17.97 0.78
CA GLU A 484 31.10 -18.05 -0.40
C GLU A 484 30.85 -19.52 -0.78
N LYS A 485 31.92 -20.33 -0.82
CA LYS A 485 31.85 -21.77 -1.08
C LYS A 485 31.07 -22.54 0.01
N GLN A 486 31.27 -22.23 1.29
CA GLN A 486 30.51 -22.84 2.39
C GLN A 486 29.01 -22.52 2.27
N PHE A 487 28.65 -21.26 2.01
CA PHE A 487 27.27 -20.82 1.80
C PHE A 487 26.58 -21.54 0.63
N LEU A 488 27.31 -21.76 -0.47
CA LEU A 488 26.82 -22.46 -1.65
C LEU A 488 26.73 -23.98 -1.47
N THR A 489 27.49 -24.56 -0.52
CA THR A 489 27.51 -26.01 -0.26
C THR A 489 26.45 -26.46 0.75
N ALA A 490 25.99 -25.56 1.64
CA ALA A 490 24.89 -25.86 2.58
C ALA A 490 23.59 -26.23 1.85
N GLU A 491 22.71 -27.02 2.47
CA GLU A 491 21.43 -27.42 1.86
C GLU A 491 20.27 -26.44 2.19
N GLY A 492 19.12 -26.61 1.55
CA GLY A 492 17.89 -25.84 1.85
C GLY A 492 17.74 -24.44 1.20
N GLY A 493 17.01 -23.55 1.88
CA GLY A 493 16.69 -22.17 1.49
C GLY A 493 17.72 -21.14 1.97
N LEU A 494 17.45 -19.84 1.77
CA LEU A 494 18.29 -18.74 2.28
C LEU A 494 18.06 -18.44 3.78
N ASP A 495 16.92 -18.87 4.30
CA ASP A 495 16.48 -18.76 5.69
C ASP A 495 16.98 -19.91 6.59
N THR A 496 17.86 -20.79 6.07
CA THR A 496 18.45 -21.85 6.89
C THR A 496 19.43 -21.27 7.92
N PRO A 497 19.39 -21.73 9.20
CA PRO A 497 20.25 -21.20 10.25
C PRO A 497 21.74 -21.17 9.88
N GLU A 498 22.22 -22.25 9.24
CA GLU A 498 23.58 -22.39 8.72
C GLU A 498 24.01 -21.25 7.78
N ARG A 499 23.13 -20.83 6.86
CA ARG A 499 23.40 -19.69 5.96
C ARG A 499 23.27 -18.36 6.67
N THR A 500 22.27 -18.20 7.54
CA THR A 500 22.09 -16.93 8.27
C THR A 500 23.29 -16.60 9.16
N ALA A 501 23.95 -17.61 9.72
CA ALA A 501 25.17 -17.46 10.52
C ALA A 501 26.40 -17.00 9.70
N LEU A 502 26.44 -17.27 8.39
CA LEU A 502 27.56 -16.87 7.52
C LEU A 502 27.48 -15.41 7.05
N TRP A 503 26.31 -14.75 7.13
CA TRP A 503 26.14 -13.38 6.64
C TRP A 503 27.05 -12.34 7.34
N PRO A 504 27.20 -12.32 8.68
CA PRO A 504 28.12 -11.39 9.34
C PRO A 504 29.57 -11.61 8.92
N GLU A 505 30.00 -12.87 8.77
CA GLU A 505 31.38 -13.20 8.37
C GLU A 505 31.68 -12.76 6.92
N LEU A 506 30.75 -12.99 6.00
CA LEU A 506 30.82 -12.49 4.62
C LEU A 506 30.86 -10.95 4.58
N ALA A 507 30.08 -10.28 5.43
CA ALA A 507 30.05 -8.83 5.50
C ALA A 507 31.37 -8.24 6.03
N VAL A 508 31.96 -8.86 7.06
CA VAL A 508 33.31 -8.52 7.56
C VAL A 508 34.38 -8.75 6.49
N ALA A 509 34.35 -9.88 5.78
CA ALA A 509 35.32 -10.20 4.74
C ALA A 509 35.24 -9.21 3.54
N SER A 510 34.03 -8.87 3.07
CA SER A 510 33.82 -7.85 2.04
C SER A 510 34.26 -6.45 2.53
N THR A 511 34.03 -6.11 3.80
CA THR A 511 34.53 -4.88 4.41
C THR A 511 36.06 -4.83 4.40
N GLY A 512 36.73 -5.94 4.73
CA GLY A 512 38.19 -6.08 4.68
C GLY A 512 38.79 -6.00 3.27
N MET A 513 37.99 -6.29 2.22
CA MET A 513 38.36 -6.07 0.83
C MET A 513 38.07 -4.64 0.31
N GLY A 514 37.36 -3.81 1.10
CA GLY A 514 36.91 -2.47 0.68
C GLY A 514 35.69 -2.46 -0.25
N ASP A 515 35.03 -3.59 -0.46
CA ASP A 515 33.82 -3.69 -1.29
C ASP A 515 32.59 -3.27 -0.48
N LYS A 516 32.35 -1.95 -0.44
CA LYS A 516 31.24 -1.36 0.33
C LYS A 516 29.87 -1.92 -0.06
N THR A 517 29.66 -2.16 -1.35
CA THR A 517 28.34 -2.58 -1.86
C THR A 517 28.07 -4.02 -1.48
N GLU A 518 29.03 -4.93 -1.66
CA GLU A 518 28.88 -6.33 -1.22
C GLU A 518 28.80 -6.43 0.31
N ALA A 519 29.59 -5.64 1.05
CA ALA A 519 29.53 -5.56 2.50
C ALA A 519 28.15 -5.09 3.00
N ALA A 520 27.59 -4.02 2.41
CA ALA A 520 26.28 -3.50 2.77
C ALA A 520 25.16 -4.53 2.54
N VAL A 521 25.19 -5.25 1.41
CA VAL A 521 24.18 -6.30 1.13
C VAL A 521 24.31 -7.47 2.11
N CYS A 522 25.54 -7.91 2.45
CA CYS A 522 25.74 -8.98 3.43
C CYS A 522 25.31 -8.55 4.85
N TRP A 523 25.62 -7.32 5.28
CA TRP A 523 25.15 -6.78 6.56
C TRP A 523 23.63 -6.68 6.61
N LEU A 524 22.98 -6.18 5.55
CA LEU A 524 21.52 -6.07 5.47
C LEU A 524 20.82 -7.43 5.51
N ASN A 525 21.44 -8.48 4.97
CA ASN A 525 20.93 -9.85 5.09
C ASN A 525 21.11 -10.42 6.50
N ALA A 526 22.26 -10.20 7.16
CA ALA A 526 22.45 -10.57 8.57
C ALA A 526 21.40 -9.91 9.48
N MET A 527 21.20 -8.60 9.33
CA MET A 527 20.26 -7.82 10.15
C MET A 527 18.78 -8.01 9.78
N TRP A 528 18.45 -8.80 8.75
CA TRP A 528 17.07 -8.93 8.26
C TRP A 528 16.15 -9.63 9.25
N ASP A 529 16.62 -10.72 9.86
CA ASP A 529 15.81 -11.53 10.76
C ASP A 529 16.12 -11.37 12.25
N ALA A 530 17.24 -10.72 12.59
CA ALA A 530 17.64 -10.45 13.96
C ALA A 530 16.78 -9.36 14.64
N ASP A 531 16.16 -9.71 15.76
CA ASP A 531 15.23 -8.86 16.50
C ASP A 531 15.41 -9.10 18.02
N PRO A 532 16.09 -8.21 18.77
CA PRO A 532 16.71 -6.96 18.32
C PRO A 532 17.98 -7.17 17.48
N ILE A 533 18.32 -6.19 16.64
CA ILE A 533 19.55 -6.18 15.84
C ILE A 533 20.78 -6.04 16.77
N PRO A 534 21.81 -6.90 16.66
CA PRO A 534 23.06 -6.76 17.41
C PRO A 534 23.80 -5.45 17.11
N GLY A 535 24.17 -4.72 18.16
CA GLY A 535 24.92 -3.45 18.03
C GLY A 535 26.28 -3.62 17.32
N GLU A 536 26.90 -4.79 17.41
CA GLU A 536 28.12 -5.14 16.68
C GLU A 536 27.94 -5.16 15.15
N TRP A 537 26.75 -5.55 14.66
CA TRP A 537 26.46 -5.59 13.22
C TRP A 537 26.15 -4.19 12.67
N LEU A 538 25.47 -3.36 13.48
CA LEU A 538 25.33 -1.92 13.20
C LEU A 538 26.69 -1.21 13.20
N ASN A 539 27.57 -1.52 14.15
CA ASN A 539 28.97 -1.05 14.16
C ASN A 539 29.72 -1.51 12.90
N GLY A 540 29.50 -2.76 12.46
CA GLY A 540 30.12 -3.32 11.25
C GLY A 540 29.71 -2.58 9.97
N TRP A 541 28.41 -2.38 9.75
CA TRP A 541 27.92 -1.73 8.53
C TRP A 541 28.27 -0.23 8.47
N VAL A 542 28.12 0.51 9.57
CA VAL A 542 28.43 1.95 9.55
C VAL A 542 29.93 2.19 9.27
N ARG A 543 30.82 1.31 9.76
CA ARG A 543 32.25 1.34 9.42
C ARG A 543 32.53 1.05 7.94
N SER A 544 31.80 0.12 7.31
CA SER A 544 32.06 -0.24 5.91
C SER A 544 31.74 0.90 4.94
N GLU A 545 30.75 1.73 5.24
CA GLU A 545 30.45 2.93 4.45
C GLU A 545 31.36 4.13 4.84
N LEU A 546 31.65 4.31 6.14
CA LEU A 546 32.32 5.48 6.71
C LEU A 546 33.81 5.27 7.07
N LEU A 547 34.55 4.58 6.20
CA LEU A 547 35.97 4.20 6.40
C LEU A 547 36.95 5.37 6.73
N ALA A 548 36.54 6.64 6.60
CA ALA A 548 37.39 7.81 6.73
C ALA A 548 37.26 8.58 8.07
N THR A 549 36.26 8.30 8.92
CA THR A 549 36.05 9.05 10.18
C THR A 549 36.49 8.26 11.41
N GLY A 550 37.64 8.64 11.96
CA GLY A 550 38.24 8.05 13.18
C GLY A 550 37.51 8.37 14.50
N GLY A 551 36.18 8.45 14.51
CA GLY A 551 35.36 8.61 15.72
C GLY A 551 34.14 9.54 15.57
N THR A 552 33.04 9.18 16.25
CA THR A 552 31.82 9.98 16.51
C THR A 552 31.14 10.65 15.31
N ILE A 553 30.00 10.12 14.86
CA ILE A 553 29.10 10.83 13.94
C ILE A 553 28.48 12.03 14.67
N ARG A 554 28.69 13.24 14.14
CA ARG A 554 28.18 14.48 14.75
C ARG A 554 26.88 14.94 14.11
N ALA A 555 26.09 15.70 14.86
CA ALA A 555 24.85 16.29 14.37
C ALA A 555 25.06 17.16 13.11
N ASP A 556 26.10 18.00 13.08
CA ASP A 556 26.39 18.88 11.94
C ASP A 556 26.89 18.10 10.70
N GLU A 557 27.55 16.96 10.91
CA GLU A 557 27.96 16.08 9.82
C GLU A 557 26.76 15.31 9.24
N PHE A 558 25.87 14.83 10.10
CA PHE A 558 24.63 14.17 9.70
C PHE A 558 23.69 15.12 8.95
N ASP A 559 23.57 16.37 9.41
CA ASP A 559 22.78 17.42 8.73
C ASP A 559 23.32 17.72 7.34
N LYS A 560 24.66 17.84 7.16
CA LYS A 560 25.29 18.03 5.84
C LYS A 560 25.01 16.88 4.88
N ARG A 561 24.91 15.65 5.37
CA ARG A 561 24.59 14.45 4.58
C ARG A 561 23.10 14.42 4.19
N LEU A 562 22.21 14.77 5.11
CA LEU A 562 20.76 14.91 4.85
C LEU A 562 20.45 16.06 3.86
N ALA A 563 21.20 17.15 3.92
CA ALA A 563 21.00 18.33 3.07
C ALA A 563 21.59 18.20 1.65
N ASN A 564 22.21 17.06 1.29
CA ASN A 564 22.68 16.83 -0.06
C ASN A 564 21.49 16.58 -1.01
N ALA A 565 21.24 17.53 -1.92
CA ALA A 565 20.12 17.48 -2.86
C ALA A 565 20.28 16.45 -4.00
N ALA A 566 21.48 15.92 -4.22
CA ALA A 566 21.78 14.91 -5.25
C ALA A 566 22.78 13.85 -4.73
N PRO A 567 22.39 13.05 -3.72
CA PRO A 567 23.26 12.04 -3.11
C PRO A 567 23.50 10.87 -4.07
N GLY A 568 24.73 10.37 -4.09
CA GLY A 568 25.06 9.10 -4.74
C GLY A 568 24.53 7.91 -3.94
N GLN A 569 24.55 6.72 -4.54
CA GLN A 569 24.08 5.50 -3.85
C GLN A 569 24.85 5.25 -2.54
N GLU A 570 26.17 5.48 -2.53
CA GLU A 570 26.99 5.34 -1.31
C GLU A 570 26.61 6.37 -0.24
N ASP A 571 26.34 7.62 -0.62
CA ASP A 571 25.90 8.66 0.33
C ASP A 571 24.59 8.26 0.99
N THR A 572 23.62 7.78 0.19
CA THR A 572 22.31 7.35 0.69
C THR A 572 22.44 6.15 1.64
N ARG A 573 23.25 5.14 1.30
CA ARG A 573 23.53 4.01 2.22
C ARG A 573 24.25 4.49 3.49
N GLY A 574 25.20 5.43 3.36
CA GLY A 574 25.91 6.05 4.47
C GLY A 574 25.00 6.80 5.44
N VAL A 575 23.98 7.52 4.95
CA VAL A 575 22.96 8.16 5.80
C VAL A 575 22.13 7.11 6.55
N ILE A 576 21.69 6.05 5.88
CA ILE A 576 20.83 5.02 6.51
C ILE A 576 21.58 4.15 7.52
N SER A 577 22.82 3.76 7.23
CA SER A 577 23.67 3.03 8.18
C SER A 577 24.04 3.89 9.39
N SER A 578 24.30 5.19 9.18
CA SER A 578 24.46 6.18 10.25
C SER A 578 23.20 6.29 11.11
N PHE A 579 22.02 6.44 10.49
CA PHE A 579 20.75 6.54 11.20
C PHE A 579 20.48 5.29 12.05
N LEU A 580 20.60 4.09 11.48
CA LEU A 580 20.33 2.84 12.19
C LEU A 580 21.34 2.58 13.31
N TRP A 581 22.61 2.97 13.13
CA TRP A 581 23.61 2.93 14.20
C TRP A 581 23.31 3.91 15.34
N LEU A 582 22.97 5.16 15.03
CA LEU A 582 22.57 6.17 16.03
C LEU A 582 21.29 5.77 16.77
N ALA A 583 20.32 5.20 16.04
CA ALA A 583 19.07 4.66 16.56
C ALA A 583 19.24 3.37 17.37
N GLY A 584 20.40 2.71 17.31
CA GLY A 584 20.76 1.54 18.10
C GLY A 584 21.49 1.86 19.41
N GLN A 585 21.90 3.11 19.64
CA GLN A 585 22.59 3.50 20.87
C GLN A 585 21.63 3.55 22.07
N ASN A 586 22.17 3.29 23.27
CA ASN A 586 21.45 3.40 24.53
C ASN A 586 22.36 4.14 25.56
N PRO A 587 22.05 5.39 25.94
CA PRO A 587 20.85 6.16 25.58
C PRO A 587 20.82 6.61 24.10
N LEU A 588 19.62 6.90 23.60
CA LEU A 588 19.43 7.48 22.27
C LEU A 588 20.03 8.91 22.22
N PRO A 589 20.76 9.29 21.15
CA PRO A 589 21.31 10.64 21.04
C PRO A 589 20.19 11.69 21.00
N THR A 590 20.17 12.61 21.98
CA THR A 590 19.08 13.60 22.16
C THR A 590 18.84 14.47 20.92
N TRP A 591 19.90 14.76 20.16
CA TRP A 591 19.84 15.54 18.92
C TRP A 591 19.21 14.78 17.74
N LEU A 592 19.11 13.45 17.79
CA LEU A 592 18.50 12.64 16.72
C LEU A 592 16.97 12.77 16.72
N ALA A 593 16.34 12.88 17.89
CA ALA A 593 14.88 12.97 18.02
C ALA A 593 14.28 14.14 17.21
N ALA A 594 14.94 15.31 17.24
CA ALA A 594 14.56 16.49 16.46
C ALA A 594 14.74 16.32 14.93
N ARG A 595 15.43 15.27 14.47
CA ARG A 595 15.77 15.01 13.06
C ARG A 595 15.00 13.86 12.44
N LEU A 596 14.21 13.10 13.22
CA LEU A 596 13.40 11.98 12.69
C LEU A 596 12.52 12.39 11.48
N PRO A 597 11.87 13.58 11.45
CA PRO A 597 11.12 14.02 10.27
C PRO A 597 12.00 14.28 9.03
N ALA A 598 13.22 14.77 9.22
CA ALA A 598 14.18 15.00 8.13
C ALA A 598 14.75 13.67 7.58
N VAL A 599 15.01 12.70 8.47
CA VAL A 599 15.40 11.33 8.06
C VAL A 599 14.25 10.64 7.31
N GLN A 600 13.00 10.83 7.74
CA GLN A 600 11.83 10.33 7.00
C GLN A 600 11.75 10.97 5.61
N ALA A 601 11.79 12.30 5.50
CA ALA A 601 11.73 12.99 4.21
C ALA A 601 12.86 12.56 3.26
N TYR A 602 14.09 12.42 3.77
CA TYR A 602 15.24 11.91 3.02
C TYR A 602 15.03 10.47 2.53
N LEU A 603 14.49 9.59 3.39
CA LEU A 603 14.15 8.22 2.99
C LEU A 603 13.08 8.19 1.90
N GLU A 604 12.03 9.01 2.02
CA GLU A 604 10.94 9.12 1.03
C GLU A 604 11.43 9.70 -0.32
N GLN A 605 12.43 10.57 -0.32
CA GLN A 605 13.03 11.15 -1.52
C GLN A 605 14.04 10.20 -2.21
N HIS A 606 14.75 9.35 -1.46
CA HIS A 606 15.91 8.59 -1.96
C HIS A 606 15.78 7.05 -1.87
N GLU A 607 14.66 6.50 -1.41
CA GLU A 607 14.42 5.05 -1.27
C GLU A 607 14.75 4.21 -2.53
N GLN A 608 14.59 4.75 -3.74
CA GLN A 608 14.87 4.04 -5.00
C GLN A 608 16.36 3.75 -5.24
N ALA A 609 17.28 4.46 -4.57
CA ALA A 609 18.71 4.17 -4.61
C ALA A 609 19.10 2.99 -3.68
N LEU A 610 18.32 2.77 -2.63
CA LEU A 610 18.62 1.80 -1.57
C LEU A 610 18.17 0.37 -1.90
N PRO A 611 18.81 -0.66 -1.32
CA PRO A 611 18.24 -2.00 -1.23
C PRO A 611 16.92 -1.98 -0.45
N VAL A 612 15.97 -2.86 -0.80
CA VAL A 612 14.64 -2.91 -0.18
C VAL A 612 14.75 -3.16 1.34
N ARG A 613 15.68 -4.01 1.76
CA ARG A 613 15.95 -4.28 3.18
C ARG A 613 16.32 -3.03 3.97
N ALA A 614 17.14 -2.14 3.40
CA ALA A 614 17.56 -0.91 4.06
C ALA A 614 16.39 0.06 4.26
N VAL A 615 15.50 0.17 3.26
CA VAL A 615 14.29 1.01 3.34
C VAL A 615 13.34 0.48 4.43
N TRP A 616 13.12 -0.84 4.48
CA TRP A 616 12.24 -1.44 5.49
C TRP A 616 12.79 -1.31 6.91
N LEU A 617 14.06 -1.68 7.14
CA LEU A 617 14.68 -1.58 8.47
C LEU A 617 14.72 -0.13 8.98
N ALA A 618 15.01 0.84 8.10
CA ALA A 618 14.99 2.26 8.44
C ALA A 618 13.56 2.74 8.79
N GLY A 619 12.56 2.43 7.96
CA GLY A 619 11.17 2.78 8.22
C GLY A 619 10.60 2.15 9.48
N TYR A 620 10.92 0.87 9.73
CA TYR A 620 10.55 0.16 10.94
C TYR A 620 11.15 0.84 12.18
N ARG A 621 12.45 1.13 12.18
CA ARG A 621 13.10 1.81 13.31
C ARG A 621 12.62 3.26 13.50
N LEU A 622 12.33 3.99 12.41
CA LEU A 622 11.67 5.31 12.48
C LEU A 622 10.30 5.21 13.19
N SER A 623 9.45 4.26 12.80
CA SER A 623 8.12 4.11 13.42
C SER A 623 8.18 3.78 14.92
N GLN A 624 9.16 2.98 15.35
CA GLN A 624 9.43 2.70 16.76
C GLN A 624 9.86 3.97 17.52
N LEU A 625 10.81 4.74 16.98
CA LEU A 625 11.33 5.95 17.64
C LEU A 625 10.30 7.10 17.68
N SER A 626 9.42 7.19 16.68
CA SER A 626 8.33 8.18 16.62
C SER A 626 7.10 7.82 17.47
N GLY A 627 7.20 6.82 18.35
CA GLY A 627 6.11 6.45 19.27
C GLY A 627 5.07 5.51 18.67
N ALA A 628 5.51 4.51 17.89
CA ALA A 628 4.68 3.56 17.17
C ALA A 628 3.77 4.21 16.10
N ASP A 629 4.38 5.00 15.20
CA ASP A 629 3.67 5.55 14.02
C ASP A 629 3.38 4.46 12.98
N VAL A 630 2.30 3.71 13.24
CA VAL A 630 1.74 2.70 12.32
C VAL A 630 1.30 3.29 10.98
N LEU A 631 0.92 4.58 10.92
CA LEU A 631 0.53 5.21 9.65
C LEU A 631 1.77 5.54 8.79
N GLY A 632 2.84 6.02 9.41
CA GLY A 632 4.17 6.15 8.80
C GLY A 632 4.70 4.81 8.32
N LEU A 633 4.64 3.76 9.15
CA LEU A 633 5.08 2.42 8.75
C LEU A 633 4.23 1.84 7.62
N ALA A 634 2.90 2.00 7.66
CA ALA A 634 2.01 1.58 6.58
C ALA A 634 2.34 2.29 5.25
N ARG A 635 2.69 3.58 5.27
CA ARG A 635 3.14 4.31 4.08
C ARG A 635 4.46 3.77 3.53
N VAL A 636 5.43 3.47 4.39
CA VAL A 636 6.69 2.80 3.96
C VAL A 636 6.39 1.44 3.37
N ARG A 637 5.54 0.64 4.02
CA ARG A 637 5.09 -0.68 3.55
C ARG A 637 4.47 -0.57 2.16
N ASP A 638 3.51 0.34 1.97
CA ASP A 638 2.76 0.44 0.73
C ASP A 638 3.65 0.89 -0.44
N ARG A 639 4.60 1.81 -0.22
CA ARG A 639 5.61 2.18 -1.23
C ARG A 639 6.59 1.03 -1.53
N VAL A 640 7.07 0.32 -0.50
CA VAL A 640 7.97 -0.83 -0.70
C VAL A 640 7.27 -1.97 -1.43
N LEU A 641 6.02 -2.29 -1.06
CA LEU A 641 5.21 -3.26 -1.78
C LEU A 641 4.92 -2.81 -3.22
N GLN A 642 4.63 -1.52 -3.46
CA GLN A 642 4.49 -0.98 -4.82
C GLN A 642 5.79 -1.12 -5.63
N ARG A 643 6.96 -0.78 -5.07
CA ARG A 643 8.26 -1.00 -5.72
C ARG A 643 8.46 -2.49 -6.05
N LEU A 644 8.15 -3.39 -5.11
CA LEU A 644 8.20 -4.83 -5.32
C LEU A 644 7.12 -5.33 -6.32
N LEU A 645 6.02 -4.62 -6.52
CA LEU A 645 4.99 -4.93 -7.52
C LEU A 645 5.45 -4.54 -8.93
N GLU A 646 6.08 -3.37 -9.06
CA GLU A 646 6.49 -2.80 -10.35
C GLU A 646 7.84 -3.31 -10.85
N GLN A 647 8.77 -3.59 -9.92
CA GLN A 647 10.19 -3.87 -10.22
C GLN A 647 10.65 -5.23 -9.69
N GLY A 648 10.09 -5.70 -8.56
CA GLY A 648 10.63 -6.82 -7.80
C GLY A 648 11.90 -6.46 -7.02
N LEU A 649 12.65 -7.46 -6.54
CA LEU A 649 14.02 -7.25 -6.09
C LEU A 649 14.96 -7.03 -7.30
N THR A 650 15.90 -6.10 -7.17
CA THR A 650 16.91 -5.85 -8.20
C THR A 650 18.19 -6.58 -7.83
N ALA A 651 18.59 -7.59 -8.60
CA ALA A 651 19.78 -8.40 -8.31
C ALA A 651 21.03 -7.56 -8.02
N GLU A 652 21.23 -6.44 -8.73
CA GLU A 652 22.36 -5.51 -8.53
C GLU A 652 22.38 -4.81 -7.17
N LYS A 653 21.21 -4.63 -6.51
CA LYS A 653 21.05 -3.89 -5.24
C LYS A 653 20.77 -4.79 -4.04
N ASP A 654 20.03 -5.88 -4.24
CA ASP A 654 19.40 -6.62 -3.15
C ASP A 654 20.07 -8.00 -2.87
N LEU A 655 20.77 -8.58 -3.85
CA LEU A 655 21.42 -9.90 -3.77
C LEU A 655 22.96 -9.77 -3.88
N PRO A 656 23.78 -10.51 -3.10
CA PRO A 656 25.25 -10.47 -3.23
C PRO A 656 25.78 -11.01 -4.57
N SER A 657 26.92 -10.50 -5.02
CA SER A 657 27.60 -10.92 -6.25
C SER A 657 27.84 -12.43 -6.35
N PHE A 658 28.28 -13.08 -5.26
CA PHE A 658 28.54 -14.52 -5.29
C PHE A 658 27.26 -15.36 -5.45
N LEU A 659 26.10 -14.86 -5.02
CA LEU A 659 24.80 -15.50 -5.27
C LEU A 659 24.26 -15.19 -6.68
N ARG A 660 24.49 -13.98 -7.22
CA ARG A 660 24.20 -13.67 -8.63
C ARG A 660 24.92 -14.65 -9.56
N PHE A 661 26.20 -14.91 -9.27
CA PHE A 661 27.13 -15.67 -10.12
C PHE A 661 27.36 -17.13 -9.67
N ALA A 662 26.47 -17.67 -8.82
CA ALA A 662 26.54 -19.02 -8.27
C ALA A 662 26.40 -20.10 -9.36
N GLY A 663 27.52 -20.55 -9.93
CA GLY A 663 27.54 -21.51 -11.03
C GLY A 663 28.71 -21.39 -12.03
N HIS A 664 29.68 -20.51 -11.74
CA HIS A 664 30.83 -20.14 -12.58
C HIS A 664 30.55 -19.21 -13.78
N LYS A 665 31.51 -18.30 -14.03
CA LYS A 665 31.77 -17.63 -15.31
C LYS A 665 30.67 -16.70 -15.88
N ASP A 666 29.78 -16.14 -15.07
CA ASP A 666 28.72 -15.25 -15.58
C ASP A 666 29.21 -13.96 -16.29
N SER A 667 30.44 -13.49 -16.07
CA SER A 667 31.02 -12.39 -16.87
C SER A 667 31.37 -12.80 -18.32
N GLU A 668 31.87 -14.02 -18.49
CA GLU A 668 32.14 -14.64 -19.79
C GLU A 668 30.82 -15.04 -20.47
N ARG A 669 29.85 -15.54 -19.70
CA ARG A 669 28.50 -15.89 -20.19
C ARG A 669 27.68 -14.65 -20.58
N MET A 670 27.72 -13.55 -19.82
CA MET A 670 27.06 -12.29 -20.18
C MET A 670 27.63 -11.76 -21.50
N ARG A 671 28.96 -11.83 -21.70
CA ARG A 671 29.58 -11.56 -22.99
C ARG A 671 29.06 -12.50 -24.10
N ILE A 672 29.01 -13.81 -23.86
CA ILE A 672 28.45 -14.79 -24.81
C ILE A 672 26.98 -14.50 -25.14
N VAL A 673 26.17 -14.06 -24.18
CA VAL A 673 24.76 -13.67 -24.38
C VAL A 673 24.67 -12.40 -25.23
N ARG A 674 25.54 -11.39 -25.00
CA ARG A 674 25.63 -10.17 -25.83
C ARG A 674 26.06 -10.47 -27.27
N ASP A 675 27.12 -11.27 -27.44
CA ASP A 675 27.64 -11.69 -28.74
C ASP A 675 26.57 -12.48 -29.53
N LYS A 676 25.91 -13.45 -28.88
CA LYS A 676 24.79 -14.22 -29.47
C LYS A 676 23.51 -13.39 -29.68
N ALA A 677 23.26 -12.33 -28.90
CA ALA A 677 22.15 -11.42 -29.13
C ALA A 677 22.34 -10.63 -30.43
N MET A 678 23.59 -10.27 -30.80
CA MET A 678 23.89 -9.68 -32.10
C MET A 678 23.81 -10.71 -33.25
N GLU A 679 24.22 -11.96 -33.03
CA GLU A 679 24.00 -13.05 -34.00
C GLU A 679 22.50 -13.25 -34.28
N LEU A 680 21.66 -13.18 -33.24
CA LEU A 680 20.22 -13.30 -33.34
C LEU A 680 19.57 -12.05 -33.96
N HIS A 681 20.04 -10.83 -33.65
CA HIS A 681 19.59 -9.60 -34.34
C HIS A 681 19.77 -9.73 -35.85
N ALA A 682 20.93 -10.20 -36.31
CA ALA A 682 21.18 -10.45 -37.72
C ALA A 682 20.25 -11.54 -38.31
N ALA A 683 19.96 -12.60 -37.57
CA ALA A 683 19.01 -13.64 -38.01
C ALA A 683 17.57 -13.10 -38.11
N VAL A 684 17.10 -12.36 -37.11
CA VAL A 684 15.76 -11.75 -37.08
C VAL A 684 15.62 -10.67 -38.15
N ARG A 685 16.62 -9.80 -38.34
CA ARG A 685 16.61 -8.76 -39.39
C ARG A 685 16.60 -9.41 -40.79
N LYS A 686 17.34 -10.50 -40.99
CA LYS A 686 17.29 -11.28 -42.25
C LYS A 686 15.93 -11.93 -42.49
N TRP A 687 15.35 -12.58 -41.49
CA TRP A 687 14.00 -13.18 -41.60
C TRP A 687 12.93 -12.13 -41.91
N THR A 688 13.01 -10.97 -41.26
CA THR A 688 12.05 -9.87 -41.41
C THR A 688 12.27 -9.03 -42.69
N ALA A 689 13.34 -9.29 -43.47
CA ALA A 689 13.71 -8.47 -44.63
C ALA A 689 12.65 -8.38 -45.73
N HIS A 690 11.73 -9.36 -45.80
CA HIS A 690 10.59 -9.34 -46.71
C HIS A 690 9.48 -8.33 -46.29
N ILE A 691 9.59 -7.72 -45.11
CA ILE A 691 8.74 -6.61 -44.61
C ILE A 691 9.66 -5.45 -44.18
N PRO A 692 10.17 -4.63 -45.11
CA PRO A 692 11.14 -3.58 -44.79
C PRO A 692 10.68 -2.59 -43.72
N VAL A 693 9.37 -2.27 -43.68
CA VAL A 693 8.79 -1.36 -42.67
C VAL A 693 8.94 -1.86 -41.22
N ASN A 694 9.22 -3.14 -40.99
CA ASN A 694 9.46 -3.69 -39.66
C ASN A 694 10.91 -3.53 -39.18
N LEU A 695 11.89 -3.32 -40.08
CA LEU A 695 13.30 -3.42 -39.75
C LEU A 695 13.76 -2.39 -38.68
N PRO A 696 13.33 -1.11 -38.71
CA PRO A 696 13.67 -0.16 -37.65
C PRO A 696 13.04 -0.50 -36.29
N TYR A 697 11.84 -1.10 -36.29
CA TYR A 697 11.23 -1.58 -35.04
C TYR A 697 11.98 -2.78 -34.47
N VAL A 698 12.52 -3.68 -35.32
CA VAL A 698 13.43 -4.75 -34.88
C VAL A 698 14.70 -4.15 -34.24
N ASP A 699 15.29 -3.13 -34.85
CA ASP A 699 16.47 -2.47 -34.27
C ASP A 699 16.17 -1.80 -32.93
N LEU A 700 15.02 -1.13 -32.77
CA LEU A 700 14.60 -0.52 -31.50
C LEU A 700 14.33 -1.57 -30.41
N LEU A 701 13.72 -2.71 -30.77
CA LEU A 701 13.52 -3.84 -29.86
C LEU A 701 14.86 -4.43 -29.41
N PHE A 702 15.83 -4.61 -30.31
CA PHE A 702 17.18 -5.05 -29.94
C PHE A 702 18.00 -3.96 -29.23
N ALA A 703 17.74 -2.67 -29.47
CA ALA A 703 18.37 -1.57 -28.73
C ALA A 703 17.93 -1.58 -27.25
N PHE A 704 16.64 -1.82 -26.98
CA PHE A 704 16.14 -2.09 -25.63
C PHE A 704 16.83 -3.30 -25.00
N ALA A 705 17.03 -4.37 -25.78
CA ALA A 705 17.68 -5.59 -25.30
C ALA A 705 19.15 -5.36 -24.90
N LEU A 706 19.91 -4.69 -25.76
CA LEU A 706 21.31 -4.36 -25.52
C LEU A 706 21.45 -3.38 -24.36
N ALA A 707 20.56 -2.40 -24.22
CA ALA A 707 20.51 -1.53 -23.05
C ALA A 707 20.28 -2.32 -21.75
N LYS A 708 19.35 -3.30 -21.75
CA LYS A 708 19.12 -4.20 -20.62
C LYS A 708 20.32 -5.09 -20.29
N LEU A 709 21.07 -5.53 -21.30
CA LEU A 709 22.32 -6.27 -21.15
C LEU A 709 23.54 -5.37 -20.85
N GLN A 710 23.34 -4.07 -20.61
CA GLN A 710 24.35 -3.02 -20.39
C GLN A 710 25.26 -2.68 -21.60
N GLU A 711 24.97 -3.17 -22.81
CA GLU A 711 25.69 -2.86 -24.06
C GLU A 711 25.30 -1.50 -24.65
N SER A 712 25.60 -0.44 -23.89
CA SER A 712 25.25 0.95 -24.18
C SER A 712 25.69 1.43 -25.57
N THR A 713 26.84 0.97 -26.07
CA THR A 713 27.39 1.40 -27.36
C THR A 713 26.58 0.86 -28.54
N GLN A 714 26.25 -0.44 -28.53
CA GLN A 714 25.45 -1.05 -29.59
C GLN A 714 23.97 -0.63 -29.50
N ALA A 715 23.44 -0.47 -28.28
CA ALA A 715 22.10 0.07 -28.07
C ALA A 715 21.93 1.47 -28.70
N LYS A 716 22.87 2.40 -28.41
CA LYS A 716 22.86 3.76 -29.00
C LYS A 716 23.02 3.75 -30.52
N ARG A 717 23.82 2.81 -31.06
CA ARG A 717 23.94 2.62 -32.51
C ARG A 717 22.63 2.20 -33.16
N LEU A 718 21.93 1.20 -32.61
CA LEU A 718 20.66 0.74 -33.16
C LEU A 718 19.55 1.80 -33.07
N ILE A 719 19.53 2.62 -32.01
CA ILE A 719 18.65 3.82 -31.96
C ILE A 719 18.96 4.78 -33.12
N GLU A 720 20.24 5.08 -33.36
CA GLU A 720 20.67 6.02 -34.38
C GLU A 720 20.44 5.51 -35.81
N ASP A 721 20.62 4.21 -36.05
CA ASP A 721 20.34 3.59 -37.34
C ASP A 721 18.81 3.51 -37.59
N ALA A 722 18.00 3.17 -36.58
CA ALA A 722 16.53 3.25 -36.66
C ALA A 722 16.00 4.67 -36.87
N ARG A 723 16.64 5.69 -36.26
CA ARG A 723 16.28 7.11 -36.41
C ARG A 723 16.28 7.53 -37.88
N LYS A 724 17.34 7.19 -38.61
CA LYS A 724 17.51 7.51 -40.05
C LYS A 724 16.43 6.88 -40.93
N GLU A 725 15.91 5.71 -40.54
CA GLU A 725 14.86 5.01 -41.27
C GLU A 725 13.43 5.43 -40.85
N MET A 726 13.23 6.01 -39.65
CA MET A 726 11.89 6.35 -39.11
C MET A 726 11.58 7.85 -39.06
N GLU A 727 12.54 8.70 -38.69
CA GLU A 727 12.33 10.14 -38.45
C GLU A 727 12.21 10.88 -39.79
N LYS A 728 10.98 11.26 -40.18
CA LYS A 728 10.66 11.81 -41.50
C LYS A 728 9.82 13.10 -41.41
N PRO A 729 10.00 14.06 -42.34
CA PRO A 729 9.13 15.22 -42.42
C PRO A 729 7.70 14.78 -42.74
N ILE A 730 6.73 15.30 -41.99
CA ILE A 730 5.30 15.03 -42.21
C ILE A 730 4.83 15.87 -43.42
N PRO A 731 4.24 15.25 -44.47
CA PRO A 731 3.74 16.01 -45.61
C PRO A 731 2.66 17.03 -45.24
N GLY A 732 2.77 18.25 -45.79
CA GLY A 732 1.83 19.35 -45.53
C GLY A 732 0.47 19.27 -46.25
N SER A 733 0.23 18.20 -47.02
CA SER A 733 -1.04 17.95 -47.72
C SER A 733 -1.30 16.44 -47.80
N TRP A 734 -2.59 16.07 -47.80
CA TRP A 734 -3.07 14.68 -47.85
C TRP A 734 -4.29 14.51 -48.77
N GLN A 735 -4.37 15.32 -49.84
CA GLN A 735 -5.52 15.37 -50.76
C GLN A 735 -5.69 14.12 -51.64
N ASP A 736 -4.66 13.26 -51.78
CA ASP A 736 -4.76 11.95 -52.43
C ASP A 736 -4.37 10.80 -51.48
N GLN A 737 -4.72 9.58 -51.85
CA GLN A 737 -4.48 8.37 -51.04
C GLN A 737 -3.00 8.12 -50.72
N LYS A 738 -2.09 8.47 -51.63
CA LYS A 738 -0.65 8.22 -51.46
C LYS A 738 -0.05 9.21 -50.45
N HIS A 739 -0.43 10.48 -50.54
CA HIS A 739 -0.07 11.50 -49.56
C HIS A 739 -0.74 11.25 -48.21
N PHE A 740 -2.00 10.78 -48.19
CA PHE A 740 -2.69 10.36 -46.98
C PHE A 740 -1.92 9.24 -46.25
N GLU A 741 -1.58 8.14 -46.93
CA GLU A 741 -0.82 7.05 -46.33
C GLU A 741 0.60 7.45 -45.93
N ALA A 742 1.23 8.39 -46.66
CA ALA A 742 2.51 8.97 -46.28
C ALA A 742 2.43 9.79 -44.98
N VAL A 743 1.38 10.61 -44.78
CA VAL A 743 1.15 11.34 -43.53
C VAL A 743 0.89 10.38 -42.37
N VAL A 744 0.03 9.36 -42.55
CA VAL A 744 -0.21 8.33 -41.52
C VAL A 744 1.10 7.65 -41.12
N SER A 745 1.93 7.27 -42.11
CA SER A 745 3.20 6.61 -41.90
C SER A 745 4.21 7.51 -41.17
N ALA A 746 4.39 8.76 -41.60
CA ALA A 746 5.32 9.70 -40.97
C ALA A 746 4.93 10.03 -39.51
N VAL A 747 3.64 10.33 -39.25
CA VAL A 747 3.14 10.59 -37.89
C VAL A 747 3.34 9.36 -36.99
N THR A 748 3.02 8.16 -37.50
CA THR A 748 3.20 6.89 -36.77
C THR A 748 4.67 6.61 -36.47
N GLN A 749 5.55 6.72 -37.46
CA GLN A 749 6.98 6.39 -37.32
C GLN A 749 7.68 7.39 -36.39
N ASN A 750 7.43 8.69 -36.54
CA ASN A 750 8.00 9.72 -35.67
C ASN A 750 7.61 9.50 -34.20
N PHE A 751 6.32 9.26 -33.92
CA PHE A 751 5.85 9.04 -32.56
C PHE A 751 6.39 7.75 -31.95
N LEU A 752 6.29 6.62 -32.66
CA LEU A 752 6.75 5.33 -32.14
C LEU A 752 8.27 5.27 -31.97
N PHE A 753 9.04 5.97 -32.80
CA PHE A 753 10.48 6.15 -32.58
C PHE A 753 10.76 6.87 -31.26
N LYS A 754 10.14 8.03 -31.01
CA LYS A 754 10.29 8.77 -29.73
C LYS A 754 9.90 7.91 -28.53
N ALA A 755 8.77 7.19 -28.62
CA ALA A 755 8.25 6.35 -27.54
C ALA A 755 9.17 5.16 -27.21
N PHE A 756 9.67 4.42 -28.21
CA PHE A 756 10.66 3.37 -27.98
C PHE A 756 11.97 3.97 -27.43
N LYS A 757 12.49 5.06 -28.03
CA LYS A 757 13.72 5.71 -27.59
C LYS A 757 13.65 6.11 -26.12
N PHE A 758 12.54 6.70 -25.65
CA PHE A 758 12.33 7.03 -24.24
C PHE A 758 12.46 5.80 -23.32
N ARG A 759 11.87 4.66 -23.69
CA ARG A 759 11.96 3.40 -22.92
C ARG A 759 13.38 2.82 -22.92
N VAL A 760 14.14 2.96 -24.01
CA VAL A 760 15.57 2.56 -24.03
C VAL A 760 16.43 3.52 -23.20
N ASP A 761 16.19 4.83 -23.29
CA ASP A 761 16.90 5.85 -22.50
C ASP A 761 16.63 5.71 -21.00
N GLN A 762 15.41 5.33 -20.58
CA GLN A 762 15.12 4.95 -19.19
C GLN A 762 16.09 3.85 -18.72
N VAL A 763 16.19 2.74 -19.46
CA VAL A 763 17.07 1.61 -19.12
C VAL A 763 18.56 2.02 -19.15
N LEU A 764 19.01 2.75 -20.18
CA LEU A 764 20.39 3.27 -20.26
C LEU A 764 20.73 4.24 -19.11
N SER A 765 19.73 4.85 -18.47
CA SER A 765 19.87 5.70 -17.29
C SER A 765 19.74 4.95 -15.96
N GLY A 766 19.71 3.61 -15.98
CA GLY A 766 19.51 2.78 -14.77
C GLY A 766 18.10 2.87 -14.17
N LYS A 767 17.13 3.45 -14.90
CA LYS A 767 15.73 3.57 -14.47
C LYS A 767 14.91 2.37 -14.95
N PRO A 768 13.88 1.93 -14.20
CA PRO A 768 12.94 0.95 -14.72
C PRO A 768 12.17 1.53 -15.91
N HIS A 769 11.88 0.69 -16.90
CA HIS A 769 11.06 1.05 -18.08
C HIS A 769 9.55 1.22 -17.78
N SER A 770 9.18 1.44 -16.52
CA SER A 770 7.80 1.51 -16.03
C SER A 770 7.25 2.95 -16.00
N GLY A 771 6.01 3.11 -15.54
CA GLY A 771 5.34 4.40 -15.41
C GLY A 771 4.90 5.01 -16.73
N GLN A 772 4.30 6.19 -16.63
CA GLN A 772 3.81 6.96 -17.78
C GLN A 772 4.95 7.47 -18.67
N MET A 773 4.63 7.84 -19.92
CA MET A 773 5.60 8.50 -20.82
C MET A 773 5.98 9.89 -20.30
N SER A 774 7.02 10.51 -20.88
CA SER A 774 7.36 11.90 -20.56
C SER A 774 6.21 12.86 -20.90
N ALA A 775 6.15 14.01 -20.21
CA ALA A 775 5.13 15.03 -20.48
C ALA A 775 5.13 15.46 -21.96
N ASP A 776 6.30 15.54 -22.59
CA ASP A 776 6.45 15.88 -24.01
C ASP A 776 5.83 14.82 -24.93
N LEU A 777 6.00 13.53 -24.60
CA LEU A 777 5.38 12.42 -25.34
C LEU A 777 3.86 12.37 -25.15
N VAL A 778 3.36 12.74 -23.97
CA VAL A 778 1.91 12.87 -23.72
C VAL A 778 1.35 14.04 -24.54
N ALA A 779 2.03 15.19 -24.55
CA ALA A 779 1.62 16.37 -25.33
C ALA A 779 1.68 16.12 -26.85
N ASP A 780 2.75 15.51 -27.36
CA ASP A 780 2.87 15.03 -28.76
C ASP A 780 1.66 14.16 -29.13
N PHE A 781 1.28 13.21 -28.26
CA PHE A 781 0.18 12.30 -28.51
C PHE A 781 -1.18 13.02 -28.48
N GLU A 782 -1.41 13.89 -27.50
CA GLU A 782 -2.63 14.71 -27.42
C GLU A 782 -2.78 15.63 -28.65
N GLU A 783 -1.68 16.16 -29.19
CA GLU A 783 -1.71 16.95 -30.43
C GLU A 783 -2.16 16.09 -31.63
N ILE A 784 -1.63 14.87 -31.77
CA ILE A 784 -2.05 13.90 -32.81
C ILE A 784 -3.54 13.56 -32.66
N THR A 785 -3.98 13.18 -31.46
CA THR A 785 -5.39 12.85 -31.16
C THR A 785 -6.31 14.04 -31.42
N ASN A 786 -5.89 15.27 -31.10
CA ASN A 786 -6.68 16.49 -31.33
C ASN A 786 -6.75 16.86 -32.82
N LYS A 787 -5.64 16.77 -33.57
CA LYS A 787 -5.64 16.87 -35.04
C LYS A 787 -6.51 15.79 -35.68
N GLY A 788 -6.61 14.60 -35.07
CA GLY A 788 -7.53 13.53 -35.49
C GLY A 788 -9.02 13.91 -35.38
N LYS A 789 -9.41 14.59 -34.30
CA LYS A 789 -10.82 14.99 -34.05
C LYS A 789 -11.33 16.07 -35.00
N THR A 790 -10.47 17.00 -35.43
CA THR A 790 -10.91 18.22 -36.16
C THR A 790 -11.17 18.01 -37.65
N GLY A 791 -10.82 16.86 -38.23
CA GLY A 791 -10.90 16.60 -39.68
C GLY A 791 -11.95 15.59 -40.15
N GLY A 792 -12.87 15.15 -39.27
CA GLY A 792 -13.86 14.12 -39.61
C GLY A 792 -13.25 12.72 -39.83
N THR A 793 -14.04 11.80 -40.41
CA THR A 793 -13.70 10.36 -40.46
C THR A 793 -12.52 10.01 -41.38
N ASN A 794 -12.30 10.81 -42.44
CA ASN A 794 -11.23 10.56 -43.41
C ASN A 794 -10.00 11.44 -43.14
N ASN A 795 -9.42 11.27 -41.96
CA ASN A 795 -8.32 12.10 -41.45
C ASN A 795 -7.07 11.24 -41.19
N PRO A 796 -5.89 11.57 -41.74
CA PRO A 796 -4.69 10.77 -41.54
C PRO A 796 -4.22 10.78 -40.07
N TYR A 797 -4.46 11.85 -39.31
CA TYR A 797 -4.14 11.89 -37.88
C TYR A 797 -5.04 10.94 -37.06
N LEU A 798 -6.32 10.77 -37.46
CA LEU A 798 -7.23 9.80 -36.83
C LEU A 798 -6.83 8.35 -37.12
N ARG A 799 -6.33 8.07 -38.34
CA ARG A 799 -5.78 6.74 -38.68
C ARG A 799 -4.44 6.50 -37.99
N ALA A 800 -3.59 7.53 -37.84
CA ALA A 800 -2.33 7.44 -37.09
C ALA A 800 -2.56 7.19 -35.60
N ASP A 801 -3.51 7.90 -34.96
CA ASP A 801 -3.92 7.65 -33.56
C ASP A 801 -4.27 6.18 -33.33
N TYR A 802 -5.14 5.59 -34.17
CA TYR A 802 -5.48 4.17 -34.11
C TYR A 802 -4.26 3.24 -34.30
N VAL A 803 -3.38 3.54 -35.26
CA VAL A 803 -2.19 2.72 -35.55
C VAL A 803 -1.14 2.82 -34.42
N ILE A 804 -1.01 3.98 -33.77
CA ILE A 804 -0.17 4.19 -32.58
C ILE A 804 -0.76 3.45 -31.37
N ASN A 805 -2.06 3.67 -31.08
CA ASN A 805 -2.76 2.99 -29.98
C ASN A 805 -2.74 1.46 -30.15
N ARG A 806 -2.76 0.94 -31.38
CA ARG A 806 -2.56 -0.49 -31.67
C ARG A 806 -1.15 -1.02 -31.36
N MET A 807 -0.11 -0.18 -31.42
CA MET A 807 1.22 -0.60 -30.93
C MET A 807 1.25 -0.56 -29.40
N ARG A 808 0.63 0.45 -28.76
CA ARG A 808 0.57 0.62 -27.30
C ARG A 808 -0.19 -0.50 -26.58
N ASP A 809 -1.35 -0.92 -27.11
CA ASP A 809 -2.12 -2.10 -26.69
C ASP A 809 -1.29 -3.40 -26.64
N GLN A 810 -0.31 -3.53 -27.53
CA GLN A 810 0.31 -4.82 -27.86
C GLN A 810 1.80 -4.91 -27.51
N SER A 811 2.47 -3.77 -27.31
CA SER A 811 3.88 -3.69 -26.90
C SER A 811 4.02 -3.46 -25.40
N ARG A 812 4.50 -4.49 -24.71
CA ARG A 812 4.84 -4.48 -23.28
C ARG A 812 6.11 -3.68 -22.98
N ILE A 813 6.88 -3.28 -24.00
CA ILE A 813 8.00 -2.35 -23.85
C ILE A 813 7.51 -0.90 -23.84
N ILE A 814 6.54 -0.53 -24.69
CA ILE A 814 5.97 0.83 -24.69
C ILE A 814 5.05 1.03 -23.50
N GLU A 815 4.07 0.13 -23.29
CA GLU A 815 3.16 0.15 -22.14
C GLU A 815 3.29 -1.15 -21.33
N PRO A 816 4.16 -1.20 -20.30
CA PRO A 816 4.41 -2.42 -19.53
C PRO A 816 3.28 -2.76 -18.53
N GLN A 817 2.50 -1.77 -18.12
CA GLN A 817 1.55 -1.84 -16.99
C GLN A 817 0.08 -1.70 -17.43
N GLU A 818 -0.23 -0.79 -18.35
CA GLU A 818 -1.60 -0.52 -18.82
C GLU A 818 -1.85 -1.14 -20.21
N ARG A 819 -2.97 -1.86 -20.39
CA ARG A 819 -3.45 -2.25 -21.73
C ARG A 819 -4.55 -1.30 -22.17
N ILE A 820 -4.24 -0.46 -23.15
CA ILE A 820 -5.15 0.55 -23.71
C ILE A 820 -6.04 -0.13 -24.77
N ASP A 821 -7.36 0.01 -24.69
CA ASP A 821 -8.27 -0.43 -25.78
C ASP A 821 -8.19 0.54 -26.97
N PRO A 822 -7.66 0.13 -28.15
CA PRO A 822 -7.57 1.01 -29.32
C PRO A 822 -8.93 1.33 -29.96
N TYR A 823 -10.00 0.64 -29.55
CA TYR A 823 -11.37 0.96 -29.95
C TYR A 823 -12.11 1.85 -28.95
N ALA A 824 -11.51 2.27 -27.83
CA ALA A 824 -12.19 3.03 -26.78
C ALA A 824 -12.92 4.29 -27.29
N PHE A 825 -12.37 4.96 -28.31
CA PHE A 825 -13.03 6.10 -28.96
C PHE A 825 -14.36 5.73 -29.65
N TRP A 826 -14.42 4.53 -30.26
CA TRP A 826 -15.57 4.03 -31.01
C TRP A 826 -16.58 3.31 -30.10
N THR A 827 -16.11 2.60 -29.06
CA THR A 827 -16.95 1.79 -28.16
C THR A 827 -17.58 2.61 -27.01
N LYS A 828 -16.99 3.75 -26.61
CA LYS A 828 -17.53 4.64 -25.55
C LYS A 828 -18.97 5.11 -25.78
N ASN A 829 -19.42 5.13 -27.03
CA ASN A 829 -20.77 5.56 -27.43
C ASN A 829 -21.74 4.40 -27.68
N GLN A 830 -21.34 3.15 -27.45
CA GLN A 830 -22.13 1.95 -27.80
C GLN A 830 -22.50 1.05 -26.61
N ASP A 831 -21.77 1.11 -25.50
CA ASP A 831 -21.98 0.22 -24.35
C ASP A 831 -21.73 0.97 -23.03
N ALA A 832 -22.80 1.17 -22.25
CA ALA A 832 -22.74 1.91 -20.98
C ALA A 832 -21.81 1.25 -19.95
N LEU A 833 -21.75 -0.08 -19.90
CA LEU A 833 -20.86 -0.80 -18.99
C LEU A 833 -19.39 -0.57 -19.38
N LYS A 834 -19.06 -0.62 -20.67
CA LYS A 834 -17.67 -0.36 -21.12
C LYS A 834 -17.23 1.06 -20.83
N LYS A 835 -18.13 2.05 -20.95
CA LYS A 835 -17.84 3.43 -20.56
C LYS A 835 -17.52 3.53 -19.06
N GLU A 836 -18.40 3.00 -18.20
CA GLU A 836 -18.25 3.00 -16.74
C GLU A 836 -16.95 2.31 -16.28
N LEU A 837 -16.59 1.17 -16.90
CA LEU A 837 -15.34 0.45 -16.63
C LEU A 837 -14.11 1.23 -17.11
N ALA A 838 -14.15 1.86 -18.29
CA ALA A 838 -13.05 2.65 -18.83
C ALA A 838 -12.80 3.96 -18.04
N GLU A 839 -13.75 4.43 -17.24
CA GLU A 839 -13.54 5.55 -16.31
C GLU A 839 -12.70 5.15 -15.09
N LEU A 840 -12.69 3.87 -14.67
CA LEU A 840 -12.06 3.42 -13.42
C LEU A 840 -10.56 3.73 -13.34
N SER A 841 -9.80 3.50 -14.41
CA SER A 841 -8.36 3.78 -14.45
C SER A 841 -8.05 5.27 -14.21
N THR A 842 -8.92 6.15 -14.72
CA THR A 842 -8.76 7.62 -14.67
C THR A 842 -8.99 8.22 -13.27
N ILE A 843 -9.70 7.51 -12.38
CA ILE A 843 -9.96 7.97 -11.01
C ILE A 843 -8.66 7.91 -10.21
N LYS A 844 -8.04 9.06 -9.93
CA LYS A 844 -6.80 9.15 -9.15
C LYS A 844 -7.00 8.99 -7.63
N ASP A 845 -8.17 9.36 -7.11
CA ASP A 845 -8.54 9.29 -5.68
C ASP A 845 -8.89 7.83 -5.27
N PRO A 846 -8.12 7.20 -4.36
CA PRO A 846 -8.37 5.84 -3.89
C PRO A 846 -9.77 5.59 -3.33
N SER A 847 -10.35 6.56 -2.63
CA SER A 847 -11.65 6.40 -1.96
C SER A 847 -12.77 6.34 -2.99
N ARG A 848 -12.76 7.29 -3.94
CA ARG A 848 -13.72 7.32 -5.05
C ARG A 848 -13.61 6.10 -5.95
N LEU A 849 -12.40 5.58 -6.16
CA LEU A 849 -12.17 4.36 -6.93
C LEU A 849 -12.84 3.15 -6.27
N ALA A 850 -12.61 2.95 -4.97
CA ALA A 850 -13.24 1.89 -4.20
C ALA A 850 -14.78 1.98 -4.22
N ASP A 851 -15.33 3.17 -3.97
CA ASP A 851 -16.78 3.37 -3.92
C ASP A 851 -17.45 3.20 -5.30
N LYS A 852 -16.83 3.68 -6.38
CA LYS A 852 -17.31 3.46 -7.76
C LYS A 852 -17.30 1.96 -8.12
N ILE A 853 -16.25 1.22 -7.77
CA ILE A 853 -16.17 -0.24 -7.99
C ILE A 853 -17.26 -0.98 -7.21
N ARG A 854 -17.38 -0.72 -5.89
CA ARG A 854 -18.43 -1.32 -5.04
C ARG A 854 -19.83 -1.02 -5.57
N LYS A 855 -20.07 0.22 -6.02
CA LYS A 855 -21.34 0.63 -6.63
C LYS A 855 -21.65 -0.19 -7.88
N LEU A 856 -20.72 -0.25 -8.85
CA LEU A 856 -20.90 -1.00 -10.10
C LEU A 856 -21.10 -2.51 -9.85
N HIS A 857 -20.39 -3.10 -8.90
CA HIS A 857 -20.53 -4.52 -8.54
C HIS A 857 -21.87 -4.84 -7.85
N LYS A 858 -22.44 -3.88 -7.10
CA LYS A 858 -23.69 -4.07 -6.34
C LYS A 858 -24.94 -3.71 -7.13
N GLU A 859 -24.94 -2.57 -7.82
CA GLU A 859 -26.11 -2.04 -8.55
C GLU A 859 -26.20 -2.58 -9.98
N GLY A 860 -25.08 -2.99 -10.57
CA GLY A 860 -25.00 -3.44 -11.95
C GLY A 860 -25.09 -2.28 -12.96
N VAL A 861 -25.49 -2.61 -14.19
CA VAL A 861 -25.78 -1.64 -15.26
C VAL A 861 -27.05 -2.09 -15.98
N ALA A 862 -27.96 -1.15 -16.25
CA ALA A 862 -29.24 -1.43 -16.90
C ALA A 862 -29.04 -2.09 -18.28
N GLY A 863 -29.83 -3.12 -18.59
CA GLY A 863 -29.74 -3.89 -19.83
C GLY A 863 -28.65 -4.98 -19.85
N LYS A 864 -27.91 -5.18 -18.75
CA LYS A 864 -26.93 -6.28 -18.58
C LYS A 864 -27.32 -7.21 -17.44
N THR A 865 -26.88 -8.47 -17.49
CA THR A 865 -27.14 -9.41 -16.38
C THR A 865 -26.19 -9.12 -15.21
N THR A 866 -26.68 -9.20 -13.97
CA THR A 866 -25.89 -8.85 -12.77
C THR A 866 -24.58 -9.64 -12.69
N LYS A 867 -24.59 -10.92 -13.04
CA LYS A 867 -23.39 -11.78 -13.04
C LYS A 867 -22.37 -11.38 -14.10
N GLU A 868 -22.81 -11.03 -15.31
CA GLU A 868 -21.94 -10.52 -16.38
C GLU A 868 -21.28 -9.20 -15.96
N VAL A 869 -22.04 -8.29 -15.33
CA VAL A 869 -21.49 -7.03 -14.81
C VAL A 869 -20.48 -7.31 -13.70
N GLN A 870 -20.80 -8.16 -12.71
CA GLN A 870 -19.90 -8.49 -11.60
C GLN A 870 -18.57 -9.09 -12.08
N PHE A 871 -18.62 -10.03 -13.04
CA PHE A 871 -17.44 -10.61 -13.67
C PHE A 871 -16.58 -9.56 -14.40
N LEU A 872 -17.20 -8.68 -15.20
CA LEU A 872 -16.48 -7.64 -15.94
C LEU A 872 -15.94 -6.53 -15.01
N VAL A 873 -16.66 -6.16 -13.96
CA VAL A 873 -16.18 -5.24 -12.92
C VAL A 873 -14.95 -5.81 -12.23
N LEU A 874 -14.96 -7.09 -11.81
CA LEU A 874 -13.78 -7.71 -11.18
C LEU A 874 -12.59 -7.84 -12.15
N HIS A 875 -12.82 -8.13 -13.44
CA HIS A 875 -11.77 -8.21 -14.45
C HIS A 875 -10.94 -6.92 -14.57
N GLU A 876 -11.60 -5.75 -14.53
CA GLU A 876 -10.92 -4.44 -14.59
C GLU A 876 -10.54 -3.89 -13.21
N ALA A 877 -11.28 -4.23 -12.14
CA ALA A 877 -11.03 -3.70 -10.79
C ALA A 877 -9.88 -4.37 -10.05
N VAL A 878 -9.69 -5.70 -10.19
CA VAL A 878 -8.58 -6.41 -9.54
C VAL A 878 -7.20 -5.81 -9.87
N PRO A 879 -6.82 -5.53 -11.13
CA PRO A 879 -5.54 -4.90 -11.41
C PRO A 879 -5.40 -3.47 -10.85
N LEU A 880 -6.50 -2.73 -10.67
CA LEU A 880 -6.51 -1.40 -10.06
C LEU A 880 -6.52 -1.42 -8.51
N SER A 881 -6.89 -2.54 -7.89
CA SER A 881 -7.20 -2.64 -6.45
C SER A 881 -6.06 -2.24 -5.52
N HIS A 882 -4.81 -2.53 -5.90
CA HIS A 882 -3.60 -2.17 -5.14
C HIS A 882 -3.49 -0.65 -4.89
N ARG A 883 -4.10 0.18 -5.73
CA ARG A 883 -4.15 1.65 -5.60
C ARG A 883 -5.08 2.13 -4.48
N VAL A 884 -5.91 1.25 -3.94
CA VAL A 884 -6.76 1.47 -2.75
C VAL A 884 -6.12 0.86 -1.52
N GLY A 885 -5.50 -0.32 -1.67
CA GLY A 885 -4.73 -1.00 -0.64
C GLY A 885 -5.21 -2.42 -0.36
N GLU A 886 -4.40 -3.14 0.43
CA GLU A 886 -4.54 -4.56 0.77
C GLU A 886 -5.97 -5.00 1.10
N SER A 887 -6.66 -4.31 2.02
CA SER A 887 -7.98 -4.70 2.50
C SER A 887 -9.05 -4.69 1.40
N PHE A 888 -8.98 -3.73 0.49
CA PHE A 888 -9.85 -3.66 -0.67
C PHE A 888 -9.48 -4.68 -1.76
N THR A 889 -8.18 -4.94 -1.96
CA THR A 889 -7.76 -6.06 -2.81
C THR A 889 -8.30 -7.39 -2.28
N VAL A 890 -8.20 -7.65 -0.98
CA VAL A 890 -8.75 -8.84 -0.31
C VAL A 890 -10.27 -8.93 -0.47
N GLU A 891 -11.00 -7.82 -0.32
CA GLU A 891 -12.45 -7.74 -0.56
C GLU A 891 -12.81 -8.21 -1.97
N LEU A 892 -12.13 -7.70 -3.01
CA LEU A 892 -12.38 -8.12 -4.39
C LEU A 892 -11.96 -9.57 -4.66
N LEU A 893 -10.82 -10.02 -4.13
CA LEU A 893 -10.32 -11.39 -4.31
C LEU A 893 -11.30 -12.45 -3.76
N GLN A 894 -12.00 -12.14 -2.66
CA GLN A 894 -13.02 -13.04 -2.09
C GLN A 894 -14.27 -13.18 -2.99
N LEU A 895 -14.55 -12.21 -3.86
CA LEU A 895 -15.67 -12.21 -4.80
C LEU A 895 -15.37 -12.98 -6.11
N VAL A 896 -14.09 -13.09 -6.50
CA VAL A 896 -13.65 -13.73 -7.75
C VAL A 896 -14.22 -15.15 -7.95
N PRO A 897 -14.20 -16.08 -6.97
CA PRO A 897 -14.81 -17.39 -7.10
C PRO A 897 -16.28 -17.37 -7.54
N ALA A 898 -17.11 -16.55 -6.89
CA ALA A 898 -18.54 -16.46 -7.20
C ALA A 898 -18.80 -15.89 -8.59
N ALA A 899 -17.95 -14.98 -9.07
CA ALA A 899 -18.03 -14.42 -10.42
C ALA A 899 -17.54 -15.41 -11.50
N LEU A 900 -16.57 -16.27 -11.19
CA LEU A 900 -16.11 -17.33 -12.11
C LEU A 900 -17.16 -18.44 -12.26
N ALA A 901 -17.71 -18.93 -11.15
CA ALA A 901 -18.84 -19.87 -11.14
C ALA A 901 -20.12 -19.24 -11.74
N GLY A 902 -20.22 -17.91 -11.72
CA GLY A 902 -21.32 -17.13 -12.28
C GLY A 902 -21.15 -16.69 -13.74
N GLY A 903 -20.14 -17.17 -14.47
CA GLY A 903 -19.83 -16.74 -15.85
C GLY A 903 -21.05 -16.75 -16.80
N PRO A 904 -21.04 -15.91 -17.87
CA PRO A 904 -22.23 -15.60 -18.66
C PRO A 904 -22.87 -16.85 -19.26
N THR A 905 -24.08 -17.18 -18.79
CA THR A 905 -24.84 -18.39 -19.14
C THR A 905 -25.48 -18.35 -20.53
N THR A 906 -25.06 -17.42 -21.38
CA THR A 906 -25.42 -17.37 -22.79
C THR A 906 -24.73 -18.51 -23.52
N THR A 907 -25.49 -19.50 -24.00
CA THR A 907 -25.00 -20.49 -24.98
C THR A 907 -25.33 -20.02 -26.40
N PRO A 908 -24.36 -19.93 -27.33
CA PRO A 908 -22.91 -20.19 -27.14
C PRO A 908 -22.20 -19.09 -26.34
N GLU A 909 -21.21 -19.49 -25.54
CA GLU A 909 -20.41 -18.57 -24.72
C GLU A 909 -19.60 -17.60 -25.62
N PRO A 910 -19.54 -16.29 -25.32
CA PRO A 910 -18.79 -15.34 -26.14
C PRO A 910 -17.30 -15.75 -26.28
N PRO A 911 -16.68 -15.72 -27.47
CA PRO A 911 -15.35 -16.30 -27.70
C PRO A 911 -14.20 -15.77 -26.83
N ASP A 912 -14.33 -14.55 -26.28
CA ASP A 912 -13.32 -13.91 -25.42
C ASP A 912 -13.51 -14.27 -23.92
N THR A 913 -14.62 -14.90 -23.53
CA THR A 913 -14.91 -15.18 -22.10
C THR A 913 -13.88 -16.12 -21.45
N PRO A 914 -13.46 -17.25 -22.04
CA PRO A 914 -12.43 -18.11 -21.43
C PRO A 914 -11.09 -17.39 -21.24
N LYS A 915 -10.77 -16.46 -22.16
CA LYS A 915 -9.57 -15.62 -22.05
C LYS A 915 -9.70 -14.64 -20.88
N LYS A 916 -10.82 -13.90 -20.76
CA LYS A 916 -11.06 -13.00 -19.62
C LYS A 916 -11.12 -13.73 -18.28
N GLN A 917 -11.69 -14.95 -18.25
CA GLN A 917 -11.66 -15.78 -17.05
C GLN A 917 -10.22 -16.08 -16.64
N GLY A 918 -9.37 -16.47 -17.60
CA GLY A 918 -7.95 -16.71 -17.35
C GLY A 918 -7.17 -15.47 -16.89
N GLU A 919 -7.43 -14.30 -17.48
CA GLU A 919 -6.79 -13.05 -17.07
C GLU A 919 -7.23 -12.59 -15.66
N LEU A 920 -8.50 -12.78 -15.29
CA LEU A 920 -8.98 -12.52 -13.92
C LEU A 920 -8.34 -13.47 -12.91
N ILE A 921 -8.30 -14.77 -13.22
CA ILE A 921 -7.66 -15.81 -12.39
C ILE A 921 -6.19 -15.48 -12.14
N GLU A 922 -5.44 -15.12 -13.18
CA GLU A 922 -4.01 -14.84 -13.08
C GLU A 922 -3.72 -13.62 -12.21
N ARG A 923 -4.43 -12.51 -12.47
CA ARG A 923 -4.34 -11.29 -11.65
C ARG A 923 -4.75 -11.56 -10.20
N ALA A 924 -5.78 -12.37 -9.97
CA ALA A 924 -6.22 -12.72 -8.63
C ALA A 924 -5.18 -13.53 -7.86
N LEU A 925 -4.56 -14.54 -8.49
CA LEU A 925 -3.50 -15.34 -7.88
C LEU A 925 -2.24 -14.51 -7.58
N PHE A 926 -1.84 -13.62 -8.50
CA PHE A 926 -0.72 -12.70 -8.28
C PHE A 926 -0.98 -11.73 -7.11
N MET A 927 -2.14 -11.06 -7.09
CA MET A 927 -2.53 -10.16 -6.01
C MET A 927 -2.65 -10.87 -4.66
N ALA A 928 -3.19 -12.09 -4.63
CA ALA A 928 -3.31 -12.87 -3.40
C ALA A 928 -1.94 -13.18 -2.79
N GLY A 929 -0.98 -13.69 -3.57
CA GLY A 929 0.35 -13.97 -3.03
C GLY A 929 1.18 -12.70 -2.73
N HIS A 930 0.95 -11.60 -3.46
CA HIS A 930 1.58 -10.30 -3.18
C HIS A 930 1.30 -9.80 -1.76
N PHE A 931 0.08 -10.03 -1.26
CA PHE A 931 -0.38 -9.67 0.08
C PHE A 931 -0.30 -10.83 1.10
N ASP A 932 0.59 -11.83 0.90
CA ASP A 932 0.78 -13.00 1.79
C ASP A 932 -0.50 -13.83 2.05
N ARG A 933 -1.49 -13.75 1.14
CA ARG A 933 -2.77 -14.48 1.23
C ARG A 933 -2.69 -15.87 0.64
N GLY A 934 -1.81 -16.70 1.19
CA GLY A 934 -1.66 -18.10 0.83
C GLY A 934 -2.96 -18.93 0.99
N ASP A 935 -3.88 -18.48 1.85
CA ASP A 935 -5.25 -19.02 1.97
C ASP A 935 -6.09 -18.76 0.71
N LEU A 936 -6.06 -17.52 0.19
CA LEU A 936 -6.75 -17.15 -1.04
C LEU A 936 -6.09 -17.78 -2.27
N VAL A 937 -4.76 -17.89 -2.31
CA VAL A 937 -4.05 -18.59 -3.39
C VAL A 937 -4.48 -20.05 -3.47
N LYS A 938 -4.51 -20.77 -2.34
CA LYS A 938 -4.95 -22.18 -2.27
C LYS A 938 -6.39 -22.33 -2.78
N LYS A 939 -7.31 -21.51 -2.27
CA LYS A 939 -8.70 -21.50 -2.73
C LYS A 939 -8.80 -21.23 -4.24
N LEU A 940 -8.14 -20.19 -4.75
CA LEU A 940 -8.17 -19.85 -6.18
C LEU A 940 -7.59 -21.00 -7.05
N VAL A 941 -6.52 -21.66 -6.64
CA VAL A 941 -5.97 -22.85 -7.35
C VAL A 941 -6.97 -24.02 -7.38
N ASP A 942 -7.76 -24.21 -6.33
CA ASP A 942 -8.83 -25.21 -6.30
C ASP A 942 -10.00 -24.81 -7.24
N GLU A 943 -10.46 -23.57 -7.19
CA GLU A 943 -11.53 -23.02 -8.06
C GLU A 943 -11.16 -23.09 -9.56
N VAL A 944 -9.91 -22.82 -9.93
CA VAL A 944 -9.40 -23.02 -11.31
C VAL A 944 -9.52 -24.48 -11.74
N SER A 945 -9.27 -25.41 -10.83
CA SER A 945 -9.34 -26.86 -11.11
C SER A 945 -10.77 -27.30 -11.41
N GLU A 946 -11.75 -26.76 -10.69
CA GLU A 946 -13.17 -27.02 -10.94
C GLU A 946 -13.67 -26.35 -12.22
N LEU A 947 -13.31 -25.08 -12.46
CA LEU A 947 -13.65 -24.38 -13.69
C LEU A 947 -13.11 -25.12 -14.94
N LEU A 948 -11.88 -25.63 -14.89
CA LEU A 948 -11.29 -26.39 -16.00
C LEU A 948 -12.06 -27.68 -16.30
N ARG A 949 -12.59 -28.38 -15.29
CA ARG A 949 -13.40 -29.59 -15.46
C ARG A 949 -14.73 -29.29 -16.15
N ASN A 950 -15.37 -28.19 -15.75
CA ASN A 950 -16.69 -27.78 -16.23
C ASN A 950 -16.66 -27.12 -17.63
N LYS A 951 -15.48 -26.85 -18.20
CA LYS A 951 -15.30 -26.35 -19.59
C LYS A 951 -15.06 -27.47 -20.61
N THR A 952 -15.47 -27.21 -21.85
CA THR A 952 -15.18 -28.04 -23.04
C THR A 952 -13.67 -28.12 -23.33
N GLU A 953 -13.20 -29.12 -24.07
CA GLU A 953 -11.75 -29.26 -24.37
C GLU A 953 -11.14 -27.98 -24.98
N ASP A 954 -11.80 -27.37 -25.97
CA ASP A 954 -11.36 -26.12 -26.60
C ASP A 954 -11.26 -24.94 -25.62
N ALA A 955 -12.33 -24.68 -24.86
CA ALA A 955 -12.34 -23.61 -23.87
C ALA A 955 -11.34 -23.86 -22.74
N ARG A 956 -11.08 -25.13 -22.38
CA ARG A 956 -10.08 -25.54 -21.39
C ARG A 956 -8.66 -25.21 -21.85
N PHE A 957 -8.25 -25.59 -23.07
CA PHE A 957 -6.91 -25.27 -23.56
C PHE A 957 -6.70 -23.74 -23.69
N LYS A 958 -7.71 -23.01 -24.17
CA LYS A 958 -7.68 -21.54 -24.23
C LYS A 958 -7.54 -20.90 -22.84
N LEU A 959 -8.27 -21.40 -21.84
CA LEU A 959 -8.17 -20.94 -20.46
C LEU A 959 -6.78 -21.23 -19.86
N ILE A 960 -6.22 -22.44 -20.02
CA ILE A 960 -4.89 -22.78 -19.49
C ILE A 960 -3.79 -21.95 -20.17
N ASN A 961 -3.86 -21.74 -21.49
CA ASN A 961 -2.84 -20.97 -22.22
C ASN A 961 -2.75 -19.51 -21.73
N VAL A 962 -3.85 -18.95 -21.21
CA VAL A 962 -3.84 -17.63 -20.56
C VAL A 962 -3.33 -17.73 -19.12
N VAL A 963 -3.88 -18.64 -18.30
CA VAL A 963 -3.51 -18.73 -16.88
C VAL A 963 -2.05 -19.14 -16.73
N ALA A 964 -1.64 -20.30 -17.25
CA ALA A 964 -0.33 -20.89 -16.97
C ALA A 964 0.83 -19.98 -17.41
N GLY A 965 0.73 -19.37 -18.60
CA GLY A 965 1.80 -18.55 -19.17
C GLY A 965 2.17 -17.30 -18.37
N GLN A 966 1.26 -16.75 -17.56
CA GLN A 966 1.56 -15.64 -16.65
C GLN A 966 1.57 -16.08 -15.17
N CYS A 967 0.58 -16.86 -14.72
CA CYS A 967 0.45 -17.32 -13.33
C CYS A 967 1.70 -18.07 -12.82
N LEU A 968 2.34 -18.90 -13.64
CA LEU A 968 3.56 -19.61 -13.23
C LEU A 968 4.72 -18.65 -12.91
N ARG A 969 4.85 -17.53 -13.63
CA ARG A 969 5.84 -16.48 -13.33
C ARG A 969 5.41 -15.66 -12.11
N SER A 970 4.13 -15.30 -12.05
CA SER A 970 3.53 -14.52 -10.97
C SER A 970 3.64 -15.20 -9.61
N LEU A 971 3.33 -16.50 -9.50
CA LEU A 971 3.47 -17.27 -8.26
C LEU A 971 4.94 -17.53 -7.87
N LYS A 972 5.85 -17.64 -8.85
CA LYS A 972 7.26 -17.95 -8.59
C LYS A 972 7.98 -16.80 -7.86
N LYS A 973 7.75 -15.56 -8.30
CA LYS A 973 8.17 -14.33 -7.61
C LYS A 973 7.64 -14.16 -6.18
N LEU A 974 6.71 -15.03 -5.78
CA LEU A 974 6.04 -15.04 -4.48
C LEU A 974 6.45 -16.28 -3.66
N GLY A 975 7.47 -17.04 -4.10
CA GLY A 975 8.03 -18.19 -3.39
C GLY A 975 7.11 -19.40 -3.26
N MET A 976 5.95 -19.41 -3.92
CA MET A 976 4.88 -20.38 -3.70
C MET A 976 5.12 -21.71 -4.42
N ARG A 977 6.28 -22.33 -4.17
CA ARG A 977 6.78 -23.51 -4.88
C ARG A 977 5.83 -24.71 -4.78
N ASP A 978 5.28 -24.96 -3.60
CA ASP A 978 4.37 -26.09 -3.36
C ASP A 978 3.01 -25.88 -4.05
N GLU A 979 2.52 -24.63 -4.07
CA GLU A 979 1.31 -24.26 -4.81
C GLU A 979 1.54 -24.35 -6.32
N ILE A 980 2.72 -23.99 -6.83
CA ILE A 980 3.08 -24.12 -8.25
C ILE A 980 3.21 -25.60 -8.65
N ASP A 981 3.90 -26.44 -7.87
CA ASP A 981 4.01 -27.86 -8.20
C ASP A 981 2.64 -28.54 -8.15
N ARG A 982 1.81 -28.23 -7.14
CA ARG A 982 0.40 -28.64 -7.07
C ARG A 982 -0.39 -28.18 -8.30
N PHE A 983 -0.20 -26.94 -8.74
CA PHE A 983 -0.88 -26.40 -9.92
C PHE A 983 -0.41 -27.09 -11.21
N LEU A 984 0.90 -27.27 -11.41
CA LEU A 984 1.49 -28.01 -12.54
C LEU A 984 1.02 -29.48 -12.56
N ALA A 985 0.97 -30.15 -11.42
CA ALA A 985 0.47 -31.52 -11.29
C ALA A 985 -1.01 -31.63 -11.66
N LYS A 986 -1.86 -30.70 -11.17
CA LYS A 986 -3.28 -30.65 -11.56
C LYS A 986 -3.46 -30.34 -13.05
N LEU A 987 -2.73 -29.37 -13.60
CA LEU A 987 -2.75 -29.05 -15.03
C LEU A 987 -2.32 -30.25 -15.88
N ARG A 988 -1.21 -30.90 -15.53
CA ARG A 988 -0.75 -32.15 -16.15
C ARG A 988 -1.88 -33.19 -16.15
N ASN A 989 -2.52 -33.43 -15.02
CA ASN A 989 -3.58 -34.44 -14.91
C ASN A 989 -4.80 -34.12 -15.79
N GLU A 990 -5.25 -32.87 -15.84
CA GLU A 990 -6.43 -32.49 -16.65
C GLU A 990 -6.16 -32.36 -18.15
N VAL A 991 -4.93 -32.01 -18.55
CA VAL A 991 -4.48 -31.86 -19.95
C VAL A 991 -4.04 -33.19 -20.55
N VAL A 992 -3.16 -33.89 -19.84
CA VAL A 992 -2.42 -35.06 -20.36
C VAL A 992 -3.21 -36.34 -20.13
N ARG A 993 -3.93 -36.46 -19.00
CA ARG A 993 -4.84 -37.58 -18.67
C ARG A 993 -4.21 -38.99 -18.81
N GLY A 994 -2.89 -39.08 -18.69
CA GLY A 994 -2.10 -40.31 -18.81
C GLY A 994 -1.48 -40.56 -20.19
N SER A 995 -1.87 -39.83 -21.24
CA SER A 995 -1.34 -40.02 -22.59
C SER A 995 0.05 -39.41 -22.81
N THR A 996 0.81 -39.91 -23.79
CA THR A 996 2.04 -39.25 -24.25
C THR A 996 1.76 -38.08 -25.21
N THR A 997 2.75 -37.19 -25.40
CA THR A 997 2.68 -36.10 -26.40
C THR A 997 2.39 -36.63 -27.81
N ALA A 998 2.95 -37.80 -28.17
CA ALA A 998 2.73 -38.45 -29.45
C ALA A 998 1.28 -39.00 -29.61
N GLU A 999 0.68 -39.51 -28.54
CA GLU A 999 -0.74 -39.90 -28.55
C GLU A 999 -1.67 -38.69 -28.65
N LEU A 1000 -1.37 -37.59 -27.95
CA LEU A 1000 -2.13 -36.35 -28.06
C LEU A 1000 -2.05 -35.79 -29.49
N LYS A 1001 -0.85 -35.80 -30.10
CA LYS A 1001 -0.68 -35.47 -31.52
C LYS A 1001 -1.54 -36.36 -32.41
N LYS A 1002 -1.52 -37.69 -32.20
CA LYS A 1002 -2.35 -38.65 -32.95
C LYS A 1002 -3.86 -38.42 -32.75
N LYS A 1003 -4.31 -38.04 -31.55
CA LYS A 1003 -5.72 -37.71 -31.24
C LYS A 1003 -6.18 -36.44 -31.98
N TYR A 1004 -5.33 -35.41 -32.06
CA TYR A 1004 -5.70 -34.10 -32.59
C TYR A 1004 -5.21 -33.79 -34.01
N ALA A 1005 -4.48 -34.71 -34.68
CA ALA A 1005 -3.97 -34.53 -36.05
C ALA A 1005 -5.05 -34.14 -37.09
N ALA A 1006 -6.29 -34.62 -36.91
CA ALA A 1006 -7.43 -34.28 -37.76
C ALA A 1006 -8.04 -32.88 -37.49
N LYS A 1007 -7.52 -32.13 -36.51
CA LYS A 1007 -7.98 -30.79 -36.11
C LYS A 1007 -6.78 -29.86 -35.83
N PRO A 1008 -6.16 -29.26 -36.88
CA PRO A 1008 -4.97 -28.42 -36.75
C PRO A 1008 -5.01 -27.37 -35.63
N GLU A 1009 -6.09 -26.58 -35.55
CA GLU A 1009 -6.27 -25.52 -34.56
C GLU A 1009 -6.32 -26.04 -33.11
N MET A 1010 -6.93 -27.21 -32.91
CA MET A 1010 -6.93 -27.90 -31.61
C MET A 1010 -5.54 -28.41 -31.25
N TRP A 1011 -4.81 -29.00 -32.21
CA TRP A 1011 -3.45 -29.47 -31.97
C TRP A 1011 -2.50 -28.31 -31.62
N GLY A 1012 -2.58 -27.18 -32.34
CA GLY A 1012 -1.83 -25.97 -32.00
C GLY A 1012 -2.16 -25.45 -30.59
N SER A 1013 -3.44 -25.46 -30.20
CA SER A 1013 -3.89 -25.05 -28.85
C SER A 1013 -3.37 -25.99 -27.75
N VAL A 1014 -3.42 -27.31 -27.98
CA VAL A 1014 -2.88 -28.35 -27.08
C VAL A 1014 -1.37 -28.22 -26.93
N LEU A 1015 -0.64 -28.01 -28.03
CA LEU A 1015 0.82 -27.91 -28.01
C LEU A 1015 1.30 -26.62 -27.33
N GLN A 1016 0.55 -25.50 -27.46
CA GLN A 1016 0.73 -24.33 -26.61
C GLN A 1016 0.50 -24.65 -25.11
N THR A 1017 -0.51 -25.46 -24.76
CA THR A 1017 -0.74 -25.86 -23.36
C THR A 1017 0.41 -26.70 -22.81
N LEU A 1018 0.89 -27.66 -23.60
CA LEU A 1018 2.07 -28.47 -23.26
C LEU A 1018 3.33 -27.60 -23.13
N LEU A 1019 3.55 -26.62 -24.00
CA LEU A 1019 4.69 -25.70 -23.89
C LEU A 1019 4.64 -24.82 -22.63
N ASN A 1020 3.47 -24.38 -22.19
CA ASN A 1020 3.32 -23.67 -20.91
C ASN A 1020 3.64 -24.59 -19.71
N LEU A 1021 3.28 -25.87 -19.78
CA LEU A 1021 3.65 -26.88 -18.78
C LEU A 1021 5.18 -27.11 -18.78
N ALA A 1022 5.79 -27.23 -19.96
CA ALA A 1022 7.24 -27.36 -20.13
C ALA A 1022 8.01 -26.12 -19.63
N ALA A 1023 7.48 -24.91 -19.81
CA ALA A 1023 8.05 -23.68 -19.27
C ALA A 1023 8.06 -23.67 -17.73
N GLY A 1024 7.02 -24.25 -17.10
CA GLY A 1024 6.97 -24.53 -15.67
C GLY A 1024 8.06 -25.52 -15.23
N TRP A 1025 8.22 -26.64 -15.93
CA TRP A 1025 9.25 -27.64 -15.64
C TRP A 1025 10.68 -27.10 -15.82
N LEU A 1026 10.96 -26.35 -16.88
CA LEU A 1026 12.24 -25.67 -17.09
C LEU A 1026 12.58 -24.71 -15.94
N THR A 1027 11.57 -24.03 -15.40
CA THR A 1027 11.68 -23.11 -14.26
C THR A 1027 12.11 -23.80 -12.96
N PHE A 1028 11.92 -25.12 -12.83
CA PHE A 1028 12.41 -25.93 -11.71
C PHE A 1028 13.60 -26.85 -12.08
N GLY A 1029 14.23 -26.65 -13.25
CA GLY A 1029 15.35 -27.48 -13.69
C GLY A 1029 14.98 -28.87 -14.19
N LEU A 1030 13.68 -29.18 -14.35
CA LEU A 1030 13.17 -30.48 -14.80
C LEU A 1030 13.28 -30.63 -16.33
N HIS A 1031 14.49 -30.46 -16.85
CA HIS A 1031 14.78 -30.37 -18.29
C HIS A 1031 14.35 -31.63 -19.07
N GLU A 1032 14.50 -32.82 -18.48
CA GLU A 1032 14.11 -34.10 -19.08
C GLU A 1032 12.59 -34.20 -19.33
N GLN A 1033 11.77 -33.63 -18.44
CA GLN A 1033 10.32 -33.63 -18.60
C GLN A 1033 9.88 -32.62 -19.69
N ALA A 1034 10.61 -31.51 -19.82
CA ALA A 1034 10.33 -30.48 -20.81
C ALA A 1034 10.79 -30.85 -22.24
N ALA A 1035 11.91 -31.57 -22.39
CA ALA A 1035 12.55 -31.82 -23.68
C ALA A 1035 11.62 -32.45 -24.76
N PRO A 1036 10.83 -33.52 -24.48
CA PRO A 1036 9.95 -34.11 -25.49
C PRO A 1036 8.88 -33.16 -26.04
N ILE A 1037 8.44 -32.19 -25.23
CA ILE A 1037 7.47 -31.17 -25.65
C ILE A 1037 8.15 -30.09 -26.50
N LEU A 1038 9.34 -29.64 -26.08
CA LEU A 1038 10.12 -28.65 -26.83
C LEU A 1038 10.53 -29.19 -28.21
N ASP A 1039 10.84 -30.48 -28.31
CA ASP A 1039 11.25 -31.11 -29.56
C ASP A 1039 10.08 -31.34 -30.53
N GLU A 1040 8.89 -31.69 -30.04
CA GLU A 1040 7.68 -31.73 -30.88
C GLU A 1040 7.24 -30.33 -31.34
N ALA A 1041 7.32 -29.31 -30.47
CA ALA A 1041 7.07 -27.93 -30.86
C ALA A 1041 8.07 -27.43 -31.92
N ARG A 1042 9.35 -27.76 -31.76
CA ARG A 1042 10.39 -27.49 -32.77
C ARG A 1042 10.09 -28.20 -34.10
N ASN A 1043 9.58 -29.43 -34.05
CA ASN A 1043 9.16 -30.19 -35.23
C ASN A 1043 7.98 -29.51 -35.96
N GLU A 1044 6.89 -29.16 -35.28
CA GLU A 1044 5.74 -28.48 -35.91
C GLU A 1044 6.08 -27.10 -36.50
N LEU A 1045 6.99 -26.36 -35.88
CA LEU A 1045 7.44 -25.07 -36.41
C LEU A 1045 8.34 -25.26 -37.66
N LEU A 1046 9.37 -26.10 -37.57
CA LEU A 1046 10.44 -26.15 -38.57
C LEU A 1046 10.27 -27.20 -39.68
N ASN A 1047 9.46 -28.24 -39.48
CA ASN A 1047 9.26 -29.28 -40.48
C ASN A 1047 8.35 -28.77 -41.63
N PRO A 1048 8.73 -28.93 -42.91
CA PRO A 1048 7.83 -28.62 -44.03
C PRO A 1048 6.58 -29.51 -44.07
N ASN A 1049 6.69 -30.74 -43.54
CA ASN A 1049 5.61 -31.73 -43.48
C ASN A 1049 4.82 -31.66 -42.15
N ALA A 1050 4.96 -30.58 -41.40
CA ALA A 1050 4.21 -30.28 -40.19
C ALA A 1050 2.70 -30.07 -40.44
N VAL A 1051 1.91 -30.04 -39.38
CA VAL A 1051 0.49 -29.72 -39.46
C VAL A 1051 0.32 -28.26 -39.88
N LYS A 1052 -0.42 -28.00 -40.97
CA LYS A 1052 -0.62 -26.64 -41.49
C LYS A 1052 -1.58 -25.83 -40.61
N LEU A 1053 -1.02 -25.16 -39.61
CA LEU A 1053 -1.71 -24.20 -38.75
C LEU A 1053 -2.07 -22.89 -39.49
N PRO A 1054 -3.15 -22.19 -39.13
CA PRO A 1054 -3.38 -20.82 -39.58
C PRO A 1054 -2.27 -19.87 -39.11
N PRO A 1055 -1.94 -18.79 -39.86
CA PRO A 1055 -0.80 -17.90 -39.53
C PRO A 1055 -0.86 -17.30 -38.12
N LYS A 1056 -2.06 -16.98 -37.62
CA LYS A 1056 -2.30 -16.49 -36.27
C LYS A 1056 -1.85 -17.51 -35.22
N ASP A 1057 -2.31 -18.75 -35.32
CA ASP A 1057 -2.13 -19.77 -34.29
C ASP A 1057 -0.72 -20.41 -34.39
N TYR A 1058 -0.14 -20.44 -35.59
CA TYR A 1058 1.28 -20.67 -35.82
C TYR A 1058 2.15 -19.62 -35.12
N THR A 1059 1.81 -18.33 -35.25
CA THR A 1059 2.53 -17.24 -34.56
C THR A 1059 2.42 -17.37 -33.03
N GLN A 1060 1.25 -17.73 -32.50
CA GLN A 1060 1.06 -17.99 -31.06
C GLN A 1060 1.84 -19.22 -30.58
N LEU A 1061 1.94 -20.29 -31.38
CA LEU A 1061 2.79 -21.43 -31.08
C LEU A 1061 4.27 -21.02 -31.02
N ALA A 1062 4.74 -20.22 -31.97
CA ALA A 1062 6.11 -19.69 -31.99
C ALA A 1062 6.41 -18.80 -30.77
N GLN A 1063 5.50 -17.90 -30.39
CA GLN A 1063 5.61 -17.07 -29.17
C GLN A 1063 5.67 -17.91 -27.90
N THR A 1064 4.85 -18.95 -27.81
CA THR A 1064 4.83 -19.86 -26.65
C THR A 1064 6.11 -20.70 -26.58
N TYR A 1065 6.63 -21.15 -27.72
CA TYR A 1065 7.90 -21.87 -27.81
C TYR A 1065 9.09 -21.00 -27.40
N VAL A 1066 9.17 -19.77 -27.91
CA VAL A 1066 10.19 -18.77 -27.49
C VAL A 1066 10.07 -18.48 -25.99
N THR A 1067 8.86 -18.26 -25.48
CA THR A 1067 8.61 -18.02 -24.05
C THR A 1067 9.07 -19.20 -23.19
N ALA A 1068 8.81 -20.44 -23.61
CA ALA A 1068 9.26 -21.62 -22.90
C ALA A 1068 10.80 -21.75 -22.92
N LEU A 1069 11.44 -21.55 -24.07
CA LEU A 1069 12.91 -21.54 -24.18
C LEU A 1069 13.56 -20.46 -23.30
N GLY A 1070 12.91 -19.30 -23.14
CA GLY A 1070 13.32 -18.23 -22.23
C GLY A 1070 13.24 -18.58 -20.74
N GLN A 1071 12.70 -19.75 -20.37
CA GLN A 1071 12.70 -20.24 -18.98
C GLN A 1071 13.74 -21.35 -18.73
N GLY A 1072 14.45 -21.79 -19.77
CA GLY A 1072 15.50 -22.81 -19.70
C GLY A 1072 16.93 -22.24 -19.77
N PRO A 1073 17.96 -23.11 -19.85
CA PRO A 1073 19.36 -22.68 -19.90
C PRO A 1073 19.64 -21.79 -21.11
N SER A 1074 20.17 -20.59 -20.88
CA SER A 1074 20.25 -19.54 -21.92
C SER A 1074 21.09 -19.92 -23.14
N GLU A 1075 22.07 -20.83 -23.02
CA GLU A 1075 22.80 -21.34 -24.19
C GLU A 1075 21.92 -22.16 -25.14
N THR A 1076 21.15 -23.11 -24.60
CA THR A 1076 20.21 -23.94 -25.36
C THR A 1076 19.02 -23.11 -25.85
N GLY A 1077 18.55 -22.18 -25.03
CA GLY A 1077 17.52 -21.21 -25.38
C GLY A 1077 17.93 -20.36 -26.60
N LEU A 1078 19.07 -19.65 -26.52
CA LEU A 1078 19.60 -18.86 -27.63
C LEU A 1078 19.81 -19.71 -28.89
N ALA A 1079 20.42 -20.89 -28.77
CA ALA A 1079 20.67 -21.75 -29.93
C ALA A 1079 19.37 -22.16 -30.65
N ARG A 1080 18.32 -22.55 -29.90
CA ARG A 1080 17.02 -22.94 -30.46
C ARG A 1080 16.20 -21.74 -30.97
N ILE A 1081 16.32 -20.56 -30.36
CA ILE A 1081 15.70 -19.32 -30.85
C ILE A 1081 16.39 -18.86 -32.16
N THR A 1082 17.72 -18.83 -32.22
CA THR A 1082 18.47 -18.49 -33.44
C THR A 1082 18.25 -19.51 -34.55
N GLU A 1083 18.07 -20.80 -34.23
CA GLU A 1083 17.63 -21.81 -35.21
C GLU A 1083 16.23 -21.49 -35.77
N LEU A 1084 15.29 -21.06 -34.94
CA LEU A 1084 13.93 -20.71 -35.37
C LEU A 1084 13.97 -19.66 -36.49
N PHE A 1085 14.60 -18.51 -36.27
CA PHE A 1085 14.68 -17.45 -37.30
C PHE A 1085 15.58 -17.80 -38.50
N ARG A 1086 16.44 -18.81 -38.39
CA ARG A 1086 17.26 -19.32 -39.51
C ARG A 1086 16.53 -20.33 -40.40
N LYS A 1087 15.52 -21.03 -39.89
CA LYS A 1087 14.85 -22.15 -40.59
C LYS A 1087 13.34 -21.98 -40.77
N MET A 1088 12.70 -21.04 -40.08
CA MET A 1088 11.28 -20.75 -40.22
C MET A 1088 10.99 -20.09 -41.58
N ASP A 1089 10.12 -20.73 -42.36
CA ASP A 1089 9.54 -20.17 -43.58
C ASP A 1089 8.77 -18.88 -43.26
N ASP A 1090 9.14 -17.79 -43.93
CA ASP A 1090 8.55 -16.46 -43.73
C ASP A 1090 7.08 -16.43 -44.13
N LYS A 1091 6.71 -17.19 -45.16
CA LYS A 1091 5.33 -17.29 -45.67
C LYS A 1091 4.34 -17.95 -44.70
N LYS A 1092 4.82 -18.61 -43.63
CA LYS A 1092 3.94 -19.14 -42.57
C LYS A 1092 3.33 -18.04 -41.70
N ILE A 1093 3.92 -16.83 -41.65
CA ILE A 1093 3.43 -15.70 -40.84
C ILE A 1093 2.99 -14.55 -41.76
N THR A 1094 1.69 -14.48 -42.07
CA THR A 1094 1.09 -13.38 -42.84
C THR A 1094 0.18 -12.53 -41.97
N ASN A 1095 0.26 -11.20 -42.12
CA ASN A 1095 -0.57 -10.24 -41.39
C ASN A 1095 -1.52 -9.52 -42.35
N THR A 1096 -2.83 -9.70 -42.16
CA THR A 1096 -3.91 -9.08 -42.95
C THR A 1096 -4.59 -7.91 -42.23
N TRP A 1097 -4.09 -7.48 -41.06
CA TRP A 1097 -4.72 -6.45 -40.23
C TRP A 1097 -4.52 -5.04 -40.82
N THR A 1098 -5.38 -4.10 -40.45
CA THR A 1098 -5.38 -2.70 -40.96
C THR A 1098 -4.12 -1.88 -40.64
N THR A 1099 -3.22 -2.41 -39.79
CA THR A 1099 -1.90 -1.86 -39.48
C THR A 1099 -0.78 -2.36 -40.41
N ALA A 1100 -1.01 -3.41 -41.21
CA ALA A 1100 0.03 -4.13 -41.95
C ALA A 1100 0.84 -3.27 -42.94
N GLN A 1101 0.27 -2.18 -43.45
CA GLN A 1101 0.97 -1.18 -44.29
C GLN A 1101 2.06 -0.40 -43.53
N PHE A 1102 1.96 -0.30 -42.21
CA PHE A 1102 2.84 0.49 -41.34
C PHE A 1102 3.77 -0.38 -40.49
N TYR A 1103 3.28 -1.53 -40.02
CA TYR A 1103 4.07 -2.59 -39.38
C TYR A 1103 3.31 -3.94 -39.34
N SER A 1104 4.04 -5.05 -39.41
CA SER A 1104 3.50 -6.40 -39.25
C SER A 1104 3.63 -6.88 -37.81
N ARG A 1105 2.55 -6.77 -37.02
CA ARG A 1105 2.60 -7.05 -35.58
C ARG A 1105 2.74 -8.53 -35.22
N PHE A 1106 2.32 -9.48 -36.08
CA PHE A 1106 2.62 -10.91 -35.83
C PHE A 1106 4.14 -11.16 -35.75
N HIS A 1107 4.93 -10.49 -36.59
CA HIS A 1107 6.38 -10.51 -36.50
C HIS A 1107 6.87 -9.78 -35.25
N LEU A 1108 6.43 -8.53 -35.03
CA LEU A 1108 6.93 -7.71 -33.91
C LEU A 1108 6.54 -8.26 -32.52
N ASN A 1109 5.38 -8.90 -32.35
CA ASN A 1109 5.04 -9.64 -31.12
C ASN A 1109 6.05 -10.77 -30.88
N LEU A 1110 6.35 -11.57 -31.92
CA LEU A 1110 7.28 -12.70 -31.80
C LEU A 1110 8.71 -12.22 -31.49
N VAL A 1111 9.17 -11.14 -32.13
CA VAL A 1111 10.47 -10.51 -31.82
C VAL A 1111 10.47 -9.87 -30.43
N GLU A 1112 9.38 -9.24 -30.01
CA GLU A 1112 9.27 -8.65 -28.67
C GLU A 1112 9.25 -9.73 -27.57
N ASP A 1113 8.63 -10.90 -27.79
CA ASP A 1113 8.73 -12.03 -26.86
C ASP A 1113 10.13 -12.69 -26.87
N VAL A 1114 10.87 -12.64 -27.99
CA VAL A 1114 12.31 -12.98 -28.02
C VAL A 1114 13.12 -12.02 -27.17
N ILE A 1115 12.89 -10.71 -27.31
CA ILE A 1115 13.56 -9.71 -26.47
C ILE A 1115 13.21 -9.96 -25.00
N ARG A 1116 11.93 -10.10 -24.66
CA ARG A 1116 11.46 -10.36 -23.30
C ARG A 1116 12.00 -11.66 -22.70
N ALA A 1117 12.27 -12.68 -23.51
CA ALA A 1117 13.00 -13.86 -23.07
C ALA A 1117 14.46 -13.52 -22.73
N ILE A 1118 15.18 -12.85 -23.64
CA ILE A 1118 16.63 -12.60 -23.51
C ILE A 1118 16.98 -11.59 -22.42
N VAL A 1119 16.13 -10.57 -22.20
CA VAL A 1119 16.34 -9.51 -21.20
C VAL A 1119 15.77 -9.84 -19.83
N SER A 1120 15.12 -10.99 -19.68
CA SER A 1120 14.59 -11.41 -18.39
C SER A 1120 15.73 -11.78 -17.44
N ASP A 1121 15.54 -11.47 -16.16
CA ASP A 1121 16.47 -11.89 -15.10
C ASP A 1121 16.59 -13.44 -15.07
N ASP A 1122 15.53 -14.13 -15.50
CA ASP A 1122 15.49 -15.59 -15.74
C ASP A 1122 16.58 -16.13 -16.68
N PHE A 1123 17.10 -15.28 -17.59
CA PHE A 1123 17.95 -15.65 -18.72
C PHE A 1123 19.38 -15.11 -18.58
N ALA A 1124 19.51 -13.94 -17.95
CA ALA A 1124 20.79 -13.32 -17.60
C ALA A 1124 21.45 -14.01 -16.40
N LEU A 1125 20.68 -14.37 -15.36
CA LEU A 1125 21.17 -15.10 -14.20
C LEU A 1125 21.35 -16.60 -14.52
N GLY A 1126 22.21 -17.30 -13.77
CA GLY A 1126 22.24 -18.77 -13.76
C GLY A 1126 20.97 -19.34 -13.10
N PRO A 1127 20.54 -20.58 -13.40
CA PRO A 1127 19.38 -21.19 -12.73
C PRO A 1127 19.45 -21.14 -11.19
N THR A 1128 20.66 -21.23 -10.64
CA THR A 1128 20.96 -21.09 -9.21
C THR A 1128 20.78 -19.64 -8.71
N GLY A 1129 21.39 -18.65 -9.35
CA GLY A 1129 21.24 -17.24 -8.98
C GLY A 1129 19.81 -16.73 -9.16
N ARG A 1130 19.11 -17.25 -10.18
CA ARG A 1130 17.67 -17.10 -10.41
C ARG A 1130 16.86 -17.65 -9.22
N LYS A 1131 17.11 -18.89 -8.79
CA LYS A 1131 16.48 -19.47 -7.58
C LYS A 1131 16.70 -18.57 -6.36
N TRP A 1132 17.94 -18.11 -6.14
CA TRP A 1132 18.23 -17.26 -4.99
C TRP A 1132 17.47 -15.93 -5.01
N LEU A 1133 17.31 -15.28 -6.17
CA LEU A 1133 16.54 -14.03 -6.25
C LEU A 1133 15.04 -14.23 -5.96
N ASP A 1134 14.43 -15.32 -6.44
CA ASP A 1134 13.01 -15.64 -6.16
C ASP A 1134 12.78 -16.06 -4.70
N ASP A 1135 13.66 -16.91 -4.14
CA ASP A 1135 13.64 -17.28 -2.72
C ASP A 1135 13.78 -16.03 -1.83
N ASP A 1136 14.64 -15.08 -2.21
CA ASP A 1136 14.88 -13.84 -1.48
C ASP A 1136 13.70 -12.83 -1.55
N GLU A 1137 13.10 -12.65 -2.73
CA GLU A 1137 11.93 -11.77 -2.91
C GLU A 1137 10.73 -12.25 -2.07
N TYR A 1138 10.55 -13.56 -1.93
CA TYR A 1138 9.57 -14.15 -1.02
C TYR A 1138 9.87 -13.84 0.45
N LEU A 1139 11.09 -14.09 0.93
CA LEU A 1139 11.46 -13.85 2.33
C LEU A 1139 11.35 -12.36 2.70
N VAL A 1140 11.68 -11.45 1.78
CA VAL A 1140 11.49 -10.01 1.96
C VAL A 1140 10.00 -9.66 2.12
N ARG A 1141 9.13 -10.11 1.20
CA ARG A 1141 7.68 -9.88 1.28
C ARG A 1141 7.07 -10.43 2.58
N LYS A 1142 7.42 -11.67 2.92
CA LYS A 1142 6.96 -12.39 4.12
C LYS A 1142 7.31 -11.64 5.41
N ARG A 1143 8.55 -11.14 5.52
CA ARG A 1143 9.02 -10.39 6.69
C ARG A 1143 8.28 -9.05 6.85
N ILE A 1144 8.13 -8.29 5.77
CA ILE A 1144 7.38 -7.01 5.77
C ILE A 1144 5.95 -7.21 6.31
N HIS A 1145 5.23 -8.22 5.82
CA HIS A 1145 3.88 -8.55 6.27
C HIS A 1145 3.84 -9.11 7.71
N ALA A 1146 4.89 -9.81 8.16
CA ALA A 1146 5.00 -10.29 9.54
C ALA A 1146 5.29 -9.17 10.56
N ASP A 1147 6.16 -8.22 10.21
CA ASP A 1147 6.50 -7.05 11.04
C ASP A 1147 5.29 -6.11 11.21
N MET A 1148 4.53 -5.90 10.14
CA MET A 1148 3.27 -5.13 10.19
C MET A 1148 2.22 -5.79 11.08
N ARG A 1149 2.03 -7.12 10.96
CA ARG A 1149 1.13 -7.89 11.85
C ARG A 1149 1.58 -7.80 13.31
N ARG A 1150 2.89 -7.87 13.58
CA ARG A 1150 3.44 -7.67 14.92
C ARG A 1150 3.19 -6.27 15.46
N HIS A 1151 3.43 -5.22 14.67
CA HIS A 1151 3.26 -3.84 15.14
C HIS A 1151 1.79 -3.47 15.37
N LEU A 1152 0.87 -3.98 14.54
CA LEU A 1152 -0.57 -3.86 14.75
C LEU A 1152 -1.08 -4.64 15.98
N ALA A 1153 -0.36 -5.67 16.43
CA ALA A 1153 -0.67 -6.44 17.65
C ALA A 1153 0.04 -5.90 18.92
N GLN A 1154 0.78 -4.80 18.80
CA GLN A 1154 1.39 -4.06 19.91
C GLN A 1154 0.57 -2.81 20.32
N MET A 1155 -0.59 -2.61 19.68
CA MET A 1155 -1.59 -1.57 19.99
C MET A 1155 -2.81 -2.18 20.70
#